data_AF-A0A7S1FPG6-F1
#
_entry.id   AF-A0A7S1FPG6-F1
#
_cell.length_a   1.000
_cell.length_b   1.000
_cell.length_c   1.000
_cell.angle_alpha   90.00
_cell.angle_beta   90.00
_cell.angle_gamma   90.00
#
_symmetry.space_group_name_H-M   'P 1'
#
loop_
_entity.id
_entity.type
_entity.pdbx_description
1 polymer ?
#
loop_
_entity_poly.entity_id
_entity_poly.type
_entity_poly.pdbx_seq_one_letter_code
_entity_poly.pdbx_strand_id
1 'polypeptide(L)'
;MNFYNSEDNFEFGSRKNGDMYDVLAVSAKHGSCKKAQQDQEKYTSCAHVSPEVWHESFGSQHKKEYFSTGLIDPPTYLGVISQQGFFIPKFTAESDSTLDSYFGLKDEKNKNKLAESFLRPITWIEYCTKISENNCTADDGIARKYPEKDDYGKFFVKDLYIGYFNATIENDCNNNPECTGHFVDYPNSWRSFAVPQMYHHNISLKSSGSEYITNGYSYSQMTEIWQAANATKSNVLMLSWDLGRSYMQFLGTESEYIKVYMPSATQECLDSRISVEDRVSEDFNKRVGEKAGACDFKFVKRLSKLLSSALHSDPDFPEAMQSPAYKAIQLLKLDRENYVDIDKKTDTSTPREAVCQWMIDNYNVVQKMIPSTYPRTKKSTKNNPWLYYGALVVGCIATFGAMVMGVLVFQQREKKLARKKPVEIEFLFLILAGLFFTSIASVLSSLPVTDILCVAKPWFLVIGGTLQLVPLIVKIGTIVKVLNAAKKCRRIHVNRTWLHGTVLMISLLSVIFLTLVSIIDKPLKTTHYNLVEGDTMVTDLVFCSSKSLVWEYVACGCVALLLVCTTVLASQIHIAKKNFVAMHDIDESIPLAVMTYSHFIFMVLYIATLPEYENKNYVVISYLQSYIHSCDALAILAIYFAPKIFLESHSESRNKY
;
A
#
# COMPACT_ATOMS: atom_id res chain seq x y z
N MET A 1 25.79 20.46 0.60
CA MET A 1 26.97 19.81 -0.03
C MET A 1 26.86 19.93 -1.53
N ASN A 2 27.98 20.10 -2.23
CA ASN A 2 28.02 20.06 -3.69
C ASN A 2 28.53 18.68 -4.11
N PHE A 3 27.63 17.80 -4.58
CA PHE A 3 27.99 16.42 -4.97
C PHE A 3 29.00 16.30 -6.11
N TYR A 4 29.35 17.41 -6.75
CA TYR A 4 30.33 17.47 -7.84
C TYR A 4 31.71 17.95 -7.39
N ASN A 5 31.89 18.28 -6.10
CA ASN A 5 33.19 18.63 -5.56
C ASN A 5 33.95 17.36 -5.17
N SER A 6 35.04 17.05 -5.88
CA SER A 6 35.89 15.89 -5.61
C SER A 6 36.62 15.94 -4.26
N GLU A 7 36.66 17.11 -3.61
CA GLU A 7 37.29 17.29 -2.29
C GLU A 7 36.29 17.12 -1.12
N ASP A 8 34.98 17.02 -1.39
CA ASP A 8 33.98 16.76 -0.35
C ASP A 8 34.09 15.27 0.07
N ASN A 9 34.85 15.03 1.16
CA ASN A 9 35.06 13.68 1.68
C ASN A 9 33.81 13.13 2.38
N PHE A 10 33.43 11.90 2.03
CA PHE A 10 32.37 11.14 2.69
C PHE A 10 32.84 10.67 4.08
N GLU A 11 32.23 11.17 5.16
CA GLU A 11 32.38 10.60 6.50
C GLU A 11 31.12 9.83 6.93
N PHE A 12 31.35 8.62 7.46
CA PHE A 12 30.33 7.71 7.96
C PHE A 12 29.92 8.13 9.39
N GLY A 13 28.62 8.35 9.62
CA GLY A 13 28.12 8.89 10.88
C GLY A 13 28.26 7.93 12.07
N SER A 14 28.92 8.41 13.13
CA SER A 14 28.95 7.78 14.45
C SER A 14 27.67 8.08 15.23
N ARG A 15 27.06 7.05 15.84
CA ARG A 15 25.83 7.08 16.67
C ARG A 15 25.84 8.05 17.86
N LYS A 16 26.94 8.75 18.14
CA LYS A 16 27.08 9.52 19.39
C LYS A 16 26.18 10.77 19.49
N ASN A 17 25.60 11.28 18.40
CA ASN A 17 24.82 12.53 18.41
C ASN A 17 23.45 12.43 17.72
N GLY A 18 22.52 11.66 18.29
CA GLY A 18 21.10 11.68 17.91
C GLY A 18 20.74 10.89 16.64
N ASP A 19 19.44 10.78 16.37
CA ASP A 19 18.92 10.17 15.13
C ASP A 19 19.42 10.99 13.92
N MET A 20 20.01 10.35 12.90
CA MET A 20 20.49 11.06 11.69
C MET A 20 19.36 11.85 11.01
N TYR A 21 18.10 11.45 11.21
CA TYR A 21 16.95 12.23 10.74
C TYR A 21 16.70 13.50 11.55
N ASP A 22 17.07 13.54 12.83
CA ASP A 22 17.04 14.79 13.61
C ASP A 22 18.10 15.75 13.11
N VAL A 23 19.25 15.26 12.65
CA VAL A 23 20.24 16.09 11.97
C VAL A 23 19.66 16.67 10.67
N LEU A 24 18.91 15.89 9.89
CA LEU A 24 18.20 16.39 8.71
C LEU A 24 17.06 17.36 9.06
N ALA A 25 16.33 17.11 10.15
CA ALA A 25 15.25 17.98 10.64
C ALA A 25 15.80 19.30 11.19
N VAL A 26 16.91 19.28 11.93
CA VAL A 26 17.64 20.46 12.41
C VAL A 26 18.23 21.21 11.22
N SER A 27 18.82 20.52 10.25
CA SER A 27 19.31 21.15 9.00
C SER A 27 18.17 21.85 8.25
N ALA A 28 16.98 21.23 8.18
CA ALA A 28 15.80 21.84 7.58
C ALA A 28 15.32 23.12 8.32
N LYS A 29 15.58 23.24 9.64
CA LYS A 29 15.31 24.45 10.43
C LYS A 29 16.30 25.59 10.13
N HIS A 30 17.55 25.27 9.80
CA HIS A 30 18.58 26.27 9.44
C HIS A 30 18.48 26.77 7.99
N GLY A 31 17.72 26.07 7.14
CA GLY A 31 17.35 26.50 5.79
C GLY A 31 16.65 25.37 5.05
N SER A 32 15.48 25.60 4.46
CA SER A 32 14.78 24.55 3.72
C SER A 32 15.13 24.65 2.24
N CYS A 33 15.64 23.57 1.64
CA CYS A 33 15.79 23.49 0.18
C CYS A 33 14.45 23.60 -0.56
N LYS A 34 13.31 23.51 0.13
CA LYS A 34 11.97 23.85 -0.43
C LYS A 34 11.86 25.33 -0.81
N LYS A 35 12.70 26.21 -0.25
CA LYS A 35 12.75 27.65 -0.55
C LYS A 35 13.81 28.02 -1.59
N ALA A 36 14.61 27.06 -2.08
CA ALA A 36 15.48 27.29 -3.24
C ALA A 36 14.56 27.62 -4.42
N GLN A 37 14.60 28.89 -4.85
CA GLN A 37 13.63 29.44 -5.78
C GLN A 37 13.65 28.69 -7.12
N GLN A 38 12.46 28.40 -7.67
CA GLN A 38 12.25 27.80 -9.00
C GLN A 38 12.55 28.79 -10.16
N ASP A 39 13.09 29.97 -9.85
CA ASP A 39 13.42 30.97 -10.85
C ASP A 39 14.68 30.53 -11.61
N GLN A 40 14.57 30.25 -12.91
CA GLN A 40 15.63 29.65 -13.72
C GLN A 40 16.94 30.46 -13.70
N GLU A 41 16.86 31.77 -13.44
CA GLU A 41 18.03 32.67 -13.40
C GLU A 41 18.72 32.76 -12.02
N LYS A 42 18.09 32.26 -10.94
CA LYS A 42 18.60 32.31 -9.55
C LYS A 42 18.60 30.97 -8.84
N TYR A 43 18.50 29.87 -9.57
CA TYR A 43 18.53 28.53 -8.99
C TYR A 43 19.82 28.31 -8.20
N THR A 44 19.70 28.17 -6.88
CA THR A 44 20.81 27.74 -6.01
C THR A 44 20.60 26.27 -5.69
N SER A 45 21.49 25.40 -6.19
CA SER A 45 21.43 23.97 -5.91
C SER A 45 21.54 23.76 -4.40
N CYS A 46 20.49 23.19 -3.81
CA CYS A 46 20.39 22.92 -2.38
C CYS A 46 19.93 21.49 -2.18
N ALA A 47 20.73 20.71 -1.45
CA ALA A 47 20.38 19.39 -1.01
C ALA A 47 20.99 19.12 0.37
N HIS A 48 20.19 18.54 1.25
CA HIS A 48 20.65 17.89 2.46
C HIS A 48 20.53 16.38 2.23
N VAL A 49 21.66 15.69 2.23
CA VAL A 49 21.70 14.24 2.02
C VAL A 49 22.38 13.61 3.22
N SER A 50 21.72 12.61 3.80
CA SER A 50 22.38 11.62 4.62
C SER A 50 22.68 10.43 3.72
N PRO A 51 23.94 10.24 3.27
CA PRO A 51 24.28 9.23 2.27
C PRO A 51 24.09 7.80 2.80
N GLU A 52 23.99 7.65 4.12
CA GLU A 52 23.75 6.37 4.75
C GLU A 52 22.68 6.53 5.84
N VAL A 53 21.65 5.68 5.78
CA VAL A 53 20.69 5.52 6.87
C VAL A 53 20.43 4.02 7.06
N TRP A 54 20.91 3.49 8.17
CA TRP A 54 20.82 2.06 8.48
C TRP A 54 19.44 1.66 8.97
N HIS A 55 18.67 0.94 8.12
CA HIS A 55 17.23 0.59 8.23
C HIS A 55 16.73 0.03 9.60
N GLU A 56 17.62 -0.22 10.56
CA GLU A 56 17.32 -0.75 11.89
C GLU A 56 17.56 0.19 13.07
N SER A 57 18.23 1.34 12.90
CA SER A 57 18.31 2.37 13.96
C SER A 57 16.97 3.11 14.18
N PHE A 58 15.84 2.48 13.82
CA PHE A 58 14.55 3.11 13.58
C PHE A 58 13.58 2.91 14.75
N GLY A 59 13.32 3.98 15.48
CA GLY A 59 12.01 4.14 16.10
C GLY A 59 10.97 4.35 14.98
N SER A 60 10.03 3.43 14.80
CA SER A 60 9.05 3.43 13.70
C SER A 60 8.16 4.68 13.62
N GLN A 61 8.19 5.53 14.65
CA GLN A 61 7.29 6.67 14.82
C GLN A 61 7.76 7.91 14.06
N HIS A 62 9.03 8.34 14.20
CA HIS A 62 9.54 9.55 13.54
C HIS A 62 9.65 9.37 12.01
N LYS A 63 9.92 8.15 11.54
CA LYS A 63 9.93 7.82 10.10
C LYS A 63 8.59 8.12 9.42
N LYS A 64 7.48 7.66 10.00
CA LYS A 64 6.14 7.86 9.44
C LYS A 64 5.75 9.34 9.45
N GLU A 65 6.17 10.06 10.48
CA GLU A 65 5.94 11.50 10.61
C GLU A 65 6.76 12.29 9.58
N TYR A 66 8.07 12.02 9.46
CA TYR A 66 8.94 12.74 8.53
C TYR A 66 8.63 12.43 7.05
N PHE A 67 8.16 11.23 6.72
CA PHE A 67 7.62 10.95 5.38
C PHE A 67 6.27 11.61 5.13
N SER A 68 5.32 11.51 6.06
CA SER A 68 3.98 12.07 5.85
C SER A 68 4.00 13.60 5.77
N THR A 69 4.97 14.25 6.43
CA THR A 69 5.22 15.70 6.34
C THR A 69 6.11 16.09 5.14
N GLY A 70 6.64 15.13 4.38
CA GLY A 70 7.58 15.36 3.29
C GLY A 70 8.83 16.11 3.74
N LEU A 71 9.28 15.89 4.99
CA LEU A 71 10.51 16.45 5.54
C LEU A 71 11.73 15.73 4.95
N ILE A 72 11.59 14.44 4.70
CA ILE A 72 12.58 13.58 4.07
C ILE A 72 11.91 12.80 2.94
N ASP A 73 12.67 12.53 1.88
CA ASP A 73 12.25 11.56 0.89
C ASP A 73 12.36 10.15 1.49
N PRO A 74 11.50 9.20 1.06
CA PRO A 74 11.69 7.80 1.40
C PRO A 74 13.12 7.37 1.03
N PRO A 75 13.88 6.76 1.95
CA PRO A 75 15.27 6.41 1.71
C PRO A 75 15.32 5.51 0.49
N THR A 76 15.94 6.02 -0.56
CA THR A 76 16.24 5.26 -1.77
C THR A 76 17.54 4.54 -1.53
N TYR A 77 17.55 3.23 -1.72
CA TYR A 77 18.76 2.46 -1.59
C TYR A 77 19.77 2.85 -2.67
N LEU A 78 21.05 2.99 -2.30
CA LEU A 78 22.14 3.38 -3.20
C LEU A 78 22.58 2.28 -4.20
N GLY A 79 21.90 1.14 -4.24
CA GLY A 79 22.27 0.03 -5.13
C GLY A 79 23.49 -0.79 -4.67
N VAL A 80 24.17 -0.38 -3.59
CA VAL A 80 25.32 -1.11 -3.04
C VAL A 80 24.84 -2.32 -2.27
N ILE A 81 25.37 -3.51 -2.60
CA ILE A 81 24.96 -4.74 -1.93
C ILE A 81 26.15 -5.49 -1.38
N SER A 82 26.36 -5.38 -0.06
CA SER A 82 27.37 -6.12 0.67
C SER A 82 26.82 -7.42 1.27
N GLN A 83 27.72 -8.36 1.52
CA GLN A 83 27.50 -9.59 2.26
C GLN A 83 28.40 -9.62 3.48
N GLN A 84 27.80 -10.00 4.60
CA GLN A 84 28.52 -10.35 5.81
C GLN A 84 29.05 -11.77 5.71
N GLY A 85 30.23 -12.01 6.26
CA GLY A 85 30.83 -13.33 6.34
C GLY A 85 32.03 -13.31 7.27
N PHE A 86 32.49 -14.50 7.63
CA PHE A 86 33.79 -14.66 8.26
C PHE A 86 34.86 -14.53 7.19
N PHE A 87 35.93 -13.79 7.48
CA PHE A 87 37.04 -13.59 6.57
C PHE A 87 38.36 -13.81 7.28
N ILE A 88 39.30 -14.40 6.55
CA ILE A 88 40.72 -14.52 6.90
C ILE A 88 41.57 -13.84 5.82
N PRO A 89 42.78 -13.37 6.13
CA PRO A 89 43.73 -12.93 5.12
C PRO A 89 44.10 -14.05 4.15
N LYS A 90 44.40 -13.69 2.89
CA LYS A 90 44.86 -14.65 1.88
C LYS A 90 46.11 -15.40 2.32
N PHE A 91 47.09 -14.74 2.94
CA PHE A 91 48.26 -15.43 3.49
C PHE A 91 47.90 -16.48 4.56
N THR A 92 46.85 -16.25 5.37
CA THR A 92 46.37 -17.23 6.35
C THR A 92 45.77 -18.44 5.64
N ALA A 93 44.92 -18.21 4.64
CA ALA A 93 44.31 -19.29 3.85
C ALA A 93 45.35 -20.10 3.07
N GLU A 94 46.41 -19.47 2.57
CA GLU A 94 47.51 -20.15 1.89
C GLU A 94 48.37 -20.98 2.86
N SER A 95 48.53 -20.51 4.10
CA SER A 95 49.29 -21.24 5.14
C SER A 95 48.53 -22.46 5.70
N ASP A 96 47.21 -22.36 5.87
CA ASP A 96 46.32 -23.46 6.25
C ASP A 96 44.98 -23.32 5.52
N SER A 97 44.87 -24.03 4.39
CA SER A 97 43.68 -24.02 3.55
C SER A 97 42.46 -24.63 4.23
N THR A 98 42.59 -25.31 5.37
CA THR A 98 41.42 -25.83 6.09
C THR A 98 40.64 -24.70 6.78
N LEU A 99 41.26 -23.54 7.03
CA LEU A 99 40.63 -22.40 7.70
C LEU A 99 39.65 -21.62 6.82
N ASP A 100 39.64 -21.86 5.50
CA ASP A 100 38.70 -21.23 4.56
C ASP A 100 37.28 -21.85 4.60
N SER A 101 37.07 -22.84 5.46
CA SER A 101 35.82 -23.56 5.60
C SER A 101 35.51 -23.84 7.06
N TYR A 102 34.23 -23.80 7.42
CA TYR A 102 33.80 -24.10 8.80
C TYR A 102 34.22 -25.51 9.25
N PHE A 103 34.48 -26.44 8.33
CA PHE A 103 35.00 -27.77 8.66
C PHE A 103 36.38 -27.75 9.32
N GLY A 104 37.25 -26.79 8.98
CA GLY A 104 38.54 -26.61 9.65
C GLY A 104 38.47 -25.74 10.90
N LEU A 105 37.30 -25.16 11.19
CA LEU A 105 37.03 -24.36 12.40
C LEU A 105 36.23 -25.12 13.47
N LYS A 106 35.47 -26.15 13.10
CA LYS A 106 34.64 -26.92 14.03
C LYS A 106 35.40 -28.04 14.72
N ASP A 107 34.78 -28.62 15.74
CA ASP A 107 35.22 -29.81 16.49
C ASP A 107 36.40 -29.54 17.45
N GLU A 108 36.43 -30.26 18.57
CA GLU A 108 37.49 -30.15 19.60
C GLU A 108 38.90 -30.38 19.06
N LYS A 109 39.05 -31.22 18.02
CA LYS A 109 40.35 -31.50 17.40
C LYS A 109 41.02 -30.26 16.79
N ASN A 110 40.24 -29.27 16.39
CA ASN A 110 40.75 -28.04 15.79
C ASN A 110 40.97 -26.95 16.86
N LYS A 111 40.56 -27.16 18.11
CA LYS A 111 40.63 -26.16 19.18
C LYS A 111 42.04 -25.61 19.41
N ASN A 112 43.02 -26.49 19.58
CA ASN A 112 44.43 -26.11 19.76
C ASN A 112 44.93 -25.31 18.55
N LYS A 113 44.61 -25.77 17.34
CA LYS A 113 44.95 -25.08 16.11
C LYS A 113 44.37 -23.66 16.05
N LEU A 114 43.12 -23.48 16.43
CA LEU A 114 42.49 -22.15 16.47
C LEU A 114 43.09 -21.25 17.54
N ALA A 115 43.37 -21.81 18.72
CA ALA A 115 44.01 -21.09 19.83
C ALA A 115 45.44 -20.63 19.47
N GLU A 116 46.20 -21.47 18.76
CA GLU A 116 47.55 -21.14 18.28
C GLU A 116 47.53 -20.18 17.08
N SER A 117 46.58 -20.36 16.15
CA SER A 117 46.52 -19.57 14.92
C SER A 117 46.01 -18.17 15.17
N PHE A 118 44.90 -18.02 15.89
CA PHE A 118 44.21 -16.75 16.05
C PHE A 118 44.51 -16.14 17.42
N LEU A 119 45.62 -15.41 17.50
CA LEU A 119 46.04 -14.73 18.72
C LEU A 119 45.23 -13.44 18.95
N ARG A 120 45.20 -12.97 20.20
CA ARG A 120 44.43 -11.75 20.55
C ARG A 120 45.19 -10.49 20.08
N PRO A 121 44.58 -9.58 19.32
CA PRO A 121 45.16 -8.27 19.05
C PRO A 121 45.20 -7.47 20.34
N ILE A 122 46.30 -6.76 20.58
CA ILE A 122 46.45 -5.90 21.75
C ILE A 122 46.57 -4.43 21.35
N THR A 123 46.01 -3.58 22.21
CA THR A 123 46.08 -2.13 22.01
C THR A 123 47.51 -1.61 22.19
N TRP A 124 47.81 -0.45 21.63
CA TRP A 124 49.14 0.16 21.73
C TRP A 124 49.58 0.36 23.19
N ILE A 125 48.68 0.80 24.07
CA ILE A 125 48.98 0.94 25.51
C ILE A 125 49.26 -0.40 26.18
N GLU A 126 48.54 -1.46 25.81
CA GLU A 126 48.76 -2.79 26.37
C GLU A 126 50.09 -3.38 25.91
N TYR A 127 50.47 -3.19 24.65
CA TYR A 127 51.78 -3.58 24.14
C TYR A 127 52.89 -2.91 24.94
N CYS A 128 52.82 -1.57 25.08
CA CYS A 128 53.85 -0.82 25.80
C CYS A 128 53.92 -1.18 27.28
N THR A 129 52.81 -1.49 27.93
CA THR A 129 52.81 -1.74 29.39
C THR A 129 53.05 -3.19 29.78
N LYS A 130 52.78 -4.15 28.88
CA LYS A 130 52.82 -5.59 29.21
C LYS A 130 53.85 -6.39 28.40
N ILE A 131 54.22 -5.92 27.20
CA ILE A 131 55.04 -6.68 26.25
C ILE A 131 56.40 -6.02 25.98
N SER A 132 56.41 -4.71 25.74
CA SER A 132 57.65 -3.98 25.41
C SER A 132 58.59 -3.93 26.61
N GLU A 133 59.85 -4.34 26.43
CA GLU A 133 60.86 -4.35 27.50
C GLU A 133 61.21 -2.95 28.01
N ASN A 134 61.08 -1.93 27.14
CA ASN A 134 61.45 -0.54 27.44
C ASN A 134 60.22 0.37 27.63
N ASN A 135 59.02 -0.19 27.78
CA ASN A 135 57.76 0.54 27.79
C ASN A 135 57.58 1.49 26.60
N CYS A 136 57.98 1.11 25.39
CA CYS A 136 57.97 1.95 24.19
C CYS A 136 58.67 3.32 24.36
N THR A 137 59.66 3.43 25.25
CA THR A 137 60.43 4.68 25.42
C THR A 137 61.44 4.88 24.30
N ALA A 138 61.79 3.82 23.56
CA ALA A 138 62.55 3.87 22.32
C ALA A 138 61.92 2.94 21.27
N ASP A 139 62.18 3.22 19.99
CA ASP A 139 61.69 2.44 18.85
C ASP A 139 62.19 0.99 18.92
N ASP A 140 61.27 0.05 19.10
CA ASP A 140 61.53 -1.40 19.16
C ASP A 140 61.14 -2.12 17.85
N GLY A 141 60.83 -1.37 16.80
CA GLY A 141 60.37 -1.88 15.50
C GLY A 141 58.87 -2.17 15.45
N ILE A 142 58.20 -2.33 16.60
CA ILE A 142 56.75 -2.50 16.69
C ILE A 142 56.08 -1.16 17.04
N ALA A 143 56.63 -0.45 18.02
CA ALA A 143 56.19 0.87 18.45
C ALA A 143 57.36 1.86 18.47
N ARG A 144 57.18 3.03 17.84
CA ARG A 144 58.21 4.08 17.79
C ARG A 144 58.27 4.96 19.04
N LYS A 145 57.15 5.08 19.76
CA LYS A 145 57.01 5.89 20.97
C LYS A 145 55.89 5.33 21.86
N TYR A 146 55.81 5.83 23.09
CA TYR A 146 54.66 5.61 23.96
C TYR A 146 53.40 6.29 23.40
N PRO A 147 52.21 5.66 23.44
CA PRO A 147 50.99 6.25 22.90
C PRO A 147 50.58 7.51 23.67
N GLU A 148 49.93 8.43 22.98
CA GLU A 148 49.21 9.53 23.61
C GLU A 148 47.84 9.03 24.12
N LYS A 149 47.19 9.77 25.01
CA LYS A 149 45.95 9.34 25.66
C LYS A 149 44.85 8.95 24.67
N ASP A 150 44.75 9.67 23.55
CA ASP A 150 43.76 9.42 22.51
C ASP A 150 44.09 8.16 21.68
N ASP A 151 45.34 7.70 21.72
CA ASP A 151 45.83 6.52 21.02
C ASP A 151 45.81 5.24 21.87
N TYR A 152 45.44 5.33 23.17
CA TYR A 152 45.46 4.18 24.06
C TYR A 152 44.64 3.00 23.54
N GLY A 153 43.50 3.26 22.90
CA GLY A 153 42.61 2.23 22.37
C GLY A 153 42.93 1.76 20.95
N LYS A 154 44.04 2.23 20.34
CA LYS A 154 44.39 1.95 18.95
C LYS A 154 45.08 0.61 18.78
N PHE A 155 44.72 -0.11 17.72
CA PHE A 155 45.36 -1.39 17.36
C PHE A 155 46.40 -1.23 16.25
N PHE A 156 46.35 -0.12 15.52
CA PHE A 156 47.29 0.23 14.46
C PHE A 156 47.34 1.74 14.30
N VAL A 157 48.54 2.29 14.22
CA VAL A 157 48.78 3.70 13.89
C VAL A 157 49.92 3.72 12.89
N LYS A 158 49.62 4.12 11.65
CA LYS A 158 50.60 4.13 10.56
C LYS A 158 51.88 4.83 10.99
N ASP A 159 53.02 4.18 10.74
CA ASP A 159 54.37 4.66 11.06
C ASP A 159 54.69 4.87 12.56
N LEU A 160 53.78 4.56 13.49
CA LEU A 160 53.99 4.72 14.93
C LEU A 160 53.80 3.42 15.72
N TYR A 161 52.79 2.62 15.36
CA TYR A 161 52.49 1.32 15.94
C TYR A 161 51.94 0.38 14.86
N ILE A 162 52.72 -0.63 14.48
CA ILE A 162 52.33 -1.57 13.41
C ILE A 162 51.32 -2.63 13.87
N GLY A 163 50.98 -2.65 15.16
CA GLY A 163 50.10 -3.64 15.78
C GLY A 163 50.86 -4.84 16.35
N TYR A 164 50.20 -5.59 17.24
CA TYR A 164 50.74 -6.80 17.86
C TYR A 164 49.63 -7.77 18.23
N PHE A 165 49.90 -9.07 18.08
CA PHE A 165 48.98 -10.15 18.43
C PHE A 165 49.66 -11.07 19.45
N ASN A 166 49.04 -11.25 20.61
CA ASN A 166 49.63 -11.98 21.73
C ASN A 166 48.80 -13.19 22.13
N ALA A 167 49.47 -14.28 22.49
CA ALA A 167 48.84 -15.41 23.15
C ALA A 167 48.45 -15.01 24.58
N THR A 168 47.23 -15.34 24.97
CA THR A 168 46.72 -15.11 26.33
C THR A 168 46.51 -16.44 27.05
N ILE A 169 46.12 -16.39 28.32
CA ILE A 169 45.73 -17.59 29.07
C ILE A 169 44.53 -18.33 28.42
N GLU A 170 43.74 -17.63 27.60
CA GLU A 170 42.66 -18.24 26.81
C GLU A 170 43.21 -19.07 25.64
N ASN A 171 44.42 -18.79 25.15
CA ASN A 171 45.05 -19.53 24.06
C ASN A 171 45.80 -20.78 24.56
N ASP A 172 46.04 -20.94 25.86
CA ASP A 172 46.83 -22.04 26.43
C ASP A 172 46.00 -23.31 26.64
N CYS A 173 45.98 -24.18 25.62
CA CYS A 173 45.24 -25.43 25.67
C CYS A 173 45.80 -26.51 26.60
N ASN A 174 47.03 -26.34 27.11
CA ASN A 174 47.59 -27.29 28.07
C ASN A 174 47.03 -27.03 29.48
N ASN A 175 46.87 -25.76 29.83
CA ASN A 175 46.42 -25.33 31.15
C ASN A 175 44.94 -24.93 31.21
N ASN A 176 44.32 -24.61 30.08
CA ASN A 176 42.92 -24.22 29.98
C ASN A 176 42.15 -25.19 29.06
N PRO A 177 41.30 -26.09 29.61
CA PRO A 177 40.50 -27.00 28.80
C PRO A 177 39.45 -26.27 27.95
N GLU A 178 39.12 -25.02 28.28
CA GLU A 178 38.25 -24.13 27.49
C GLU A 178 39.06 -23.18 26.58
N CYS A 179 40.30 -23.54 26.24
CA CYS A 179 41.12 -22.70 25.38
C CYS A 179 40.42 -22.38 24.06
N THR A 180 40.73 -21.21 23.51
CA THR A 180 40.03 -20.65 22.38
C THR A 180 40.94 -19.71 21.61
N GLY A 181 40.73 -19.63 20.30
CA GLY A 181 41.33 -18.57 19.49
C GLY A 181 40.52 -17.28 19.55
N HIS A 182 41.08 -16.23 18.97
CA HIS A 182 40.45 -14.93 18.92
C HIS A 182 39.61 -14.73 17.67
N PHE A 183 38.48 -14.05 17.82
CA PHE A 183 37.63 -13.62 16.71
C PHE A 183 37.28 -12.14 16.83
N VAL A 184 37.34 -11.43 15.72
CA VAL A 184 36.98 -10.01 15.66
C VAL A 184 35.52 -9.89 15.23
N ASP A 185 34.61 -9.73 16.21
CA ASP A 185 33.17 -9.53 15.97
C ASP A 185 32.78 -8.04 15.90
N TYR A 186 31.61 -7.78 15.31
CA TYR A 186 30.97 -6.47 15.28
C TYR A 186 30.49 -5.99 16.65
N PRO A 187 30.28 -4.66 16.81
CA PRO A 187 29.69 -4.13 18.04
C PRO A 187 28.20 -4.51 18.13
N ASN A 188 27.63 -4.50 19.34
CA ASN A 188 26.20 -4.80 19.62
C ASN A 188 25.20 -4.11 18.69
N SER A 189 25.54 -2.90 18.25
CA SER A 189 24.68 -2.10 17.38
C SER A 189 24.45 -2.71 15.99
N TRP A 190 25.22 -3.73 15.60
CA TRP A 190 25.22 -4.32 14.26
C TRP A 190 24.72 -5.76 14.27
N ARG A 191 24.32 -6.26 13.10
CA ARG A 191 23.83 -7.63 12.94
C ARG A 191 25.00 -8.61 12.94
N SER A 192 25.22 -9.31 14.05
CA SER A 192 26.09 -10.50 14.09
C SER A 192 25.26 -11.75 14.39
N PHE A 193 25.56 -12.82 13.65
CA PHE A 193 25.11 -14.19 13.97
C PHE A 193 26.29 -15.07 14.38
N ALA A 194 27.44 -14.47 14.71
CA ALA A 194 28.66 -15.19 15.06
C ALA A 194 28.45 -16.07 16.30
N VAL A 195 27.75 -15.58 17.34
CA VAL A 195 27.49 -16.35 18.57
C VAL A 195 26.72 -17.65 18.30
N PRO A 196 25.53 -17.65 17.65
CA PRO A 196 24.86 -18.87 17.22
C PRO A 196 25.74 -19.78 16.36
N GLN A 197 26.46 -19.20 15.39
CA GLN A 197 27.31 -19.94 14.47
C GLN A 197 28.47 -20.64 15.19
N MET A 198 29.10 -19.97 16.15
CA MET A 198 30.21 -20.54 16.92
C MET A 198 29.73 -21.64 17.85
N TYR A 199 28.64 -21.39 18.58
CA TYR A 199 28.10 -22.33 19.55
C TYR A 199 27.60 -23.62 18.87
N HIS A 200 26.71 -23.50 17.88
CA HIS A 200 26.06 -24.66 17.27
C HIS A 200 26.96 -25.46 16.32
N HIS A 201 28.05 -24.87 15.84
CA HIS A 201 29.09 -25.56 15.06
C HIS A 201 30.32 -25.94 15.89
N ASN A 202 30.30 -25.75 17.21
CA ASN A 202 31.43 -26.04 18.08
C ASN A 202 32.76 -25.42 17.59
N ILE A 203 32.72 -24.13 17.25
CA ILE A 203 33.90 -23.35 16.82
C ILE A 203 34.45 -22.65 18.07
N SER A 204 35.67 -23.03 18.47
CA SER A 204 36.30 -22.54 19.70
C SER A 204 36.98 -21.19 19.51
N LEU A 205 36.19 -20.15 19.24
CA LEU A 205 36.65 -18.77 19.08
C LEU A 205 35.86 -17.81 19.96
N LYS A 206 36.53 -16.80 20.54
CA LYS A 206 35.90 -15.76 21.36
C LYS A 206 36.38 -14.35 20.97
N SER A 207 35.48 -13.38 21.05
CA SER A 207 35.79 -11.97 20.90
C SER A 207 36.09 -11.32 22.26
N SER A 208 36.94 -10.29 22.26
CA SER A 208 37.46 -9.61 23.46
C SER A 208 37.51 -8.09 23.32
N GLY A 209 36.72 -7.55 22.38
CA GLY A 209 36.51 -6.12 22.23
C GLY A 209 35.72 -5.51 23.39
N SER A 210 35.69 -4.18 23.44
CA SER A 210 35.21 -3.41 24.60
C SER A 210 33.69 -3.26 24.71
N GLU A 211 32.92 -3.76 23.73
CA GLU A 211 31.45 -3.65 23.74
C GLU A 211 30.83 -4.57 24.79
N TYR A 212 29.89 -4.03 25.58
CA TYR A 212 29.13 -4.79 26.58
C TYR A 212 28.41 -5.96 25.91
N ILE A 213 28.26 -7.13 26.55
CA ILE A 213 27.54 -8.33 26.04
C ILE A 213 28.23 -9.12 24.89
N THR A 214 28.50 -8.53 23.72
CA THR A 214 29.12 -9.29 22.59
C THR A 214 30.63 -9.34 22.65
N ASN A 215 31.27 -8.47 23.45
CA ASN A 215 32.71 -8.24 23.40
C ASN A 215 33.17 -7.90 21.97
N GLY A 216 32.34 -7.20 21.20
CA GLY A 216 32.63 -6.77 19.84
C GLY A 216 33.59 -5.58 19.78
N TYR A 217 34.11 -5.32 18.59
CA TYR A 217 34.98 -4.18 18.29
C TYR A 217 34.23 -3.09 17.53
N SER A 218 34.60 -1.83 17.74
CA SER A 218 34.11 -0.75 16.88
C SER A 218 34.67 -0.91 15.45
N TYR A 219 33.97 -0.37 14.44
CA TYR A 219 34.39 -0.48 13.05
C TYR A 219 35.81 0.05 12.78
N SER A 220 36.20 1.15 13.45
CA SER A 220 37.56 1.67 13.38
C SER A 220 38.58 0.68 13.93
N GLN A 221 38.30 0.06 15.08
CA GLN A 221 39.19 -0.95 15.66
C GLN A 221 39.31 -2.18 14.78
N MET A 222 38.21 -2.67 14.18
CA MET A 222 38.25 -3.80 13.24
C MET A 222 39.15 -3.49 12.03
N THR A 223 39.06 -2.28 11.50
CA THR A 223 39.91 -1.81 10.40
C THR A 223 41.38 -1.76 10.81
N GLU A 224 41.66 -1.20 11.99
CA GLU A 224 43.01 -1.14 12.57
C GLU A 224 43.58 -2.55 12.83
N ILE A 225 42.79 -3.48 13.36
CA ILE A 225 43.20 -4.87 13.59
C ILE A 225 43.56 -5.57 12.27
N TRP A 226 42.79 -5.36 11.20
CA TRP A 226 43.13 -5.93 9.89
C TRP A 226 44.38 -5.31 9.28
N GLN A 227 44.60 -4.00 9.47
CA GLN A 227 45.83 -3.31 9.06
C GLN A 227 47.05 -3.83 9.84
N ALA A 228 46.90 -4.05 11.15
CA ALA A 228 47.91 -4.68 11.99
C ALA A 228 48.25 -6.09 11.48
N ALA A 229 47.23 -6.93 11.26
CA ALA A 229 47.40 -8.28 10.73
C ALA A 229 48.18 -8.29 9.40
N ASN A 230 47.87 -7.35 8.50
CA ASN A 230 48.59 -7.18 7.25
C ASN A 230 50.07 -6.77 7.47
N ALA A 231 50.34 -5.84 8.40
CA ALA A 231 51.68 -5.33 8.66
C ALA A 231 52.58 -6.37 9.35
N THR A 232 52.03 -7.17 10.26
CA THR A 232 52.76 -8.18 11.04
C THR A 232 52.66 -9.59 10.47
N LYS A 233 51.88 -9.78 9.39
CA LYS A 233 51.52 -11.09 8.81
C LYS A 233 50.90 -12.04 9.85
N SER A 234 50.14 -11.49 10.80
CA SER A 234 49.46 -12.25 11.84
C SER A 234 48.10 -12.75 11.35
N ASN A 235 47.75 -13.99 11.67
CA ASN A 235 46.45 -14.54 11.31
C ASN A 235 45.33 -13.85 12.08
N VAL A 236 44.25 -13.50 11.38
CA VAL A 236 43.04 -12.92 11.97
C VAL A 236 41.82 -13.56 11.35
N LEU A 237 40.81 -13.89 12.17
CA LEU A 237 39.47 -14.22 11.70
C LEU A 237 38.52 -13.10 12.13
N MET A 238 37.84 -12.50 11.16
CA MET A 238 36.98 -11.34 11.39
C MET A 238 35.63 -11.50 10.72
N LEU A 239 34.57 -11.08 11.39
CA LEU A 239 33.30 -10.83 10.73
C LEU A 239 33.41 -9.50 9.96
N SER A 240 33.34 -9.54 8.63
CA SER A 240 33.44 -8.32 7.80
C SER A 240 32.36 -8.28 6.72
N TRP A 241 32.38 -7.23 5.90
CA TRP A 241 31.54 -7.07 4.71
C TRP A 241 32.42 -7.20 3.45
N ASP A 242 31.97 -7.93 2.44
CA ASP A 242 32.67 -8.14 1.15
C ASP A 242 32.84 -6.89 0.27
N LEU A 243 32.31 -5.73 0.69
CA LEU A 243 32.41 -4.44 -0.03
C LEU A 243 32.69 -3.27 0.93
N GLY A 244 33.28 -3.56 2.10
CA GLY A 244 33.74 -2.50 3.00
C GLY A 244 34.92 -1.74 2.40
N ARG A 245 35.18 -0.51 2.87
CA ARG A 245 36.36 0.28 2.47
C ARG A 245 37.66 -0.52 2.66
N SER A 246 37.76 -1.27 3.76
CA SER A 246 38.90 -2.14 4.03
C SER A 246 38.99 -3.30 3.04
N TYR A 247 37.87 -3.93 2.65
CA TYR A 247 37.86 -4.98 1.63
C TYR A 247 38.47 -4.48 0.32
N MET A 248 37.99 -3.34 -0.18
CA MET A 248 38.49 -2.73 -1.42
C MET A 248 39.96 -2.34 -1.32
N GLN A 249 40.41 -1.86 -0.15
CA GLN A 249 41.81 -1.51 0.09
C GLN A 249 42.78 -2.70 -0.05
N PHE A 250 42.34 -3.91 0.32
CA PHE A 250 43.19 -5.11 0.33
C PHE A 250 42.94 -6.05 -0.87
N LEU A 251 42.02 -5.71 -1.77
CA LEU A 251 41.72 -6.51 -2.96
C LEU A 251 42.98 -6.68 -3.83
N GLY A 252 43.32 -7.92 -4.17
CA GLY A 252 44.52 -8.25 -4.95
C GLY A 252 45.84 -8.22 -4.17
N THR A 253 45.82 -7.94 -2.86
CA THR A 253 47.01 -8.02 -2.00
C THR A 253 47.13 -9.39 -1.31
N GLU A 254 48.25 -9.67 -0.63
CA GLU A 254 48.39 -10.87 0.21
C GLU A 254 47.45 -10.89 1.43
N SER A 255 46.87 -9.74 1.78
CA SER A 255 45.91 -9.59 2.88
C SER A 255 44.48 -9.43 2.38
N GLU A 256 44.24 -9.82 1.13
CA GLU A 256 42.90 -9.92 0.56
C GLU A 256 42.00 -10.77 1.47
N TYR A 257 40.75 -10.34 1.60
CA TYR A 257 39.74 -10.99 2.40
C TYR A 257 39.28 -12.29 1.72
N ILE A 258 39.73 -13.43 2.24
CA ILE A 258 39.24 -14.75 1.86
C ILE A 258 38.06 -15.12 2.75
N LYS A 259 36.90 -15.32 2.13
CA LYS A 259 35.69 -15.68 2.86
C LYS A 259 35.78 -17.12 3.35
N VAL A 260 35.47 -17.33 4.63
CA VAL A 260 35.27 -18.66 5.20
C VAL A 260 33.87 -19.16 4.87
N TYR A 261 33.77 -20.35 4.27
CA TYR A 261 32.50 -20.98 3.92
C TYR A 261 31.82 -21.57 5.15
N MET A 262 30.71 -20.94 5.56
CA MET A 262 29.78 -21.46 6.57
C MET A 262 28.68 -22.30 5.90
N PRO A 263 27.92 -23.13 6.65
CA PRO A 263 26.81 -23.90 6.08
C PRO A 263 25.82 -23.01 5.32
N SER A 264 25.46 -23.39 4.10
CA SER A 264 24.59 -22.55 3.25
C SER A 264 23.25 -22.22 3.92
N ALA A 265 22.78 -21.00 3.71
CA ALA A 265 21.54 -20.52 4.31
C ALA A 265 20.28 -21.10 3.63
N THR A 266 19.76 -22.19 4.19
CA THR A 266 18.46 -22.75 3.81
C THR A 266 17.31 -21.84 4.27
N GLN A 267 16.10 -22.04 3.74
CA GLN A 267 14.93 -21.29 4.20
C GLN A 267 14.61 -21.61 5.66
N GLU A 268 14.68 -22.89 6.04
CA GLU A 268 14.57 -23.34 7.44
C GLU A 268 15.53 -22.60 8.37
N CYS A 269 16.80 -22.45 7.96
CA CYS A 269 17.73 -21.69 8.78
C CYS A 269 17.30 -20.25 8.97
N LEU A 270 16.86 -19.56 7.91
CA LEU A 270 16.42 -18.18 8.04
C LEU A 270 15.23 -18.02 8.97
N ASP A 271 14.29 -18.96 8.91
CA ASP A 271 13.07 -18.93 9.70
C ASP A 271 13.38 -19.21 11.19
N SER A 272 14.40 -20.04 11.47
CA SER A 272 14.93 -20.30 12.82
C SER A 272 16.00 -19.30 13.30
N ARG A 273 16.29 -18.23 12.56
CA ARG A 273 17.24 -17.20 13.02
C ARG A 273 16.68 -16.42 14.19
N ILE A 274 17.54 -16.14 15.16
CA ILE A 274 17.24 -15.24 16.26
C ILE A 274 16.79 -13.86 15.76
N SER A 275 15.87 -13.27 16.51
CA SER A 275 15.36 -11.91 16.30
C SER A 275 16.49 -10.88 16.42
N VAL A 276 16.22 -9.61 16.09
CA VAL A 276 17.24 -8.55 16.23
C VAL A 276 17.50 -8.27 17.71
N GLU A 277 16.44 -8.34 18.51
CA GLU A 277 16.41 -8.06 19.94
C GLU A 277 17.17 -9.15 20.73
N ASP A 278 17.01 -10.40 20.34
CA ASP A 278 17.63 -11.53 21.04
C ASP A 278 19.15 -11.59 20.84
N ARG A 279 19.71 -10.96 19.79
CA ARG A 279 21.17 -10.93 19.52
C ARG A 279 21.98 -10.25 20.61
N VAL A 280 21.38 -9.25 21.26
CA VAL A 280 21.97 -8.46 22.33
C VAL A 280 21.34 -8.77 23.69
N SER A 281 20.61 -9.88 23.78
CA SER A 281 20.03 -10.33 25.05
C SER A 281 21.13 -10.68 26.06
N GLU A 282 21.01 -10.26 27.32
CA GLU A 282 21.91 -10.72 28.38
C GLU A 282 21.79 -12.25 28.60
N ASP A 283 20.60 -12.80 28.35
CA ASP A 283 20.36 -14.25 28.34
C ASP A 283 21.06 -14.90 27.14
N PHE A 284 22.08 -15.70 27.45
CA PHE A 284 22.89 -16.44 26.48
C PHE A 284 22.06 -17.42 25.63
N ASN A 285 21.04 -18.06 26.21
CA ASN A 285 20.23 -19.03 25.47
C ASN A 285 19.41 -18.36 24.36
N LYS A 286 18.91 -17.14 24.61
CA LYS A 286 18.25 -16.33 23.58
C LYS A 286 19.23 -15.88 22.50
N ARG A 287 20.44 -15.48 22.88
CA ARG A 287 21.50 -15.09 21.94
C ARG A 287 21.97 -16.22 21.04
N VAL A 288 22.01 -17.44 21.56
CA VAL A 288 22.42 -18.63 20.81
C VAL A 288 21.30 -19.13 19.92
N GLY A 289 20.06 -19.09 20.39
CA GLY A 289 18.89 -19.54 19.65
C GLY A 289 18.94 -21.01 19.23
N GLU A 290 18.20 -21.35 18.18
CA GLU A 290 18.10 -22.73 17.68
C GLU A 290 19.25 -23.10 16.75
N LYS A 291 19.64 -24.39 16.77
CA LYS A 291 20.68 -24.93 15.89
C LYS A 291 20.38 -24.74 14.41
N ALA A 292 19.11 -24.85 14.03
CA ALA A 292 18.67 -24.64 12.65
C ALA A 292 19.04 -23.24 12.13
N GLY A 293 19.03 -22.22 13.01
CA GLY A 293 19.38 -20.83 12.68
C GLY A 293 20.86 -20.54 12.49
N ALA A 294 21.75 -21.50 12.81
CA ALA A 294 23.20 -21.34 12.69
C ALA A 294 23.69 -21.65 11.26
N CYS A 295 23.39 -20.81 10.29
CA CYS A 295 23.92 -20.93 8.92
C CYS A 295 24.64 -19.65 8.50
N ASP A 296 25.38 -19.72 7.38
CA ASP A 296 25.97 -18.56 6.69
C ASP A 296 24.93 -17.48 6.43
N PHE A 297 25.37 -16.25 6.24
CA PHE A 297 24.51 -15.16 5.79
C PHE A 297 23.97 -15.48 4.40
N LYS A 298 22.64 -15.59 4.26
CA LYS A 298 22.02 -15.86 2.96
C LYS A 298 22.44 -14.79 1.97
N PHE A 299 22.87 -15.24 0.81
CA PHE A 299 22.95 -14.46 -0.42
C PHE A 299 21.51 -14.13 -0.87
N VAL A 300 20.77 -13.34 -0.08
CA VAL A 300 19.40 -12.96 -0.45
C VAL A 300 19.55 -12.17 -1.74
N LYS A 301 18.87 -12.61 -2.80
CA LYS A 301 18.73 -11.97 -4.12
C LYS A 301 18.91 -10.45 -4.00
N ARG A 302 20.17 -10.04 -4.16
CA ARG A 302 20.75 -8.80 -3.64
C ARG A 302 20.03 -7.58 -4.22
N LEU A 303 19.63 -7.70 -5.48
CA LEU A 303 18.90 -6.70 -6.22
C LEU A 303 17.41 -6.67 -5.88
N SER A 304 16.79 -7.83 -5.63
CA SER A 304 15.36 -7.90 -5.41
C SER A 304 14.96 -7.21 -4.11
N LYS A 305 15.77 -7.26 -3.05
CA LYS A 305 15.46 -6.58 -1.77
C LYS A 305 15.61 -5.06 -1.85
N LEU A 306 16.61 -4.62 -2.60
CA LEU A 306 16.96 -3.22 -2.77
C LEU A 306 15.93 -2.49 -3.64
N LEU A 307 15.38 -3.18 -4.63
CA LEU A 307 14.38 -2.65 -5.53
C LEU A 307 12.95 -3.05 -5.15
N SER A 308 12.72 -4.17 -4.45
CA SER A 308 11.38 -4.52 -3.97
C SER A 308 10.88 -3.57 -2.91
N SER A 309 11.76 -3.04 -2.06
CA SER A 309 11.40 -2.04 -1.05
C SER A 309 11.05 -0.68 -1.67
N ALA A 310 11.71 -0.30 -2.76
CA ALA A 310 11.40 0.90 -3.55
C ALA A 310 10.20 0.72 -4.50
N LEU A 311 9.95 -0.50 -4.97
CA LEU A 311 8.87 -0.87 -5.89
C LEU A 311 7.82 -1.74 -5.21
N HIS A 312 7.63 -1.58 -3.89
CA HIS A 312 6.85 -2.51 -3.07
C HIS A 312 5.53 -2.85 -3.74
N SER A 313 5.39 -4.13 -4.11
CA SER A 313 4.10 -4.73 -4.42
C SER A 313 3.38 -4.86 -3.09
N ASP A 314 2.79 -3.77 -2.62
CA ASP A 314 1.76 -3.89 -1.59
C ASP A 314 0.69 -4.82 -2.19
N PRO A 315 0.40 -5.96 -1.53
CA PRO A 315 -0.51 -6.98 -2.05
C PRO A 315 -1.91 -6.43 -2.34
N ASP A 316 -2.27 -5.29 -1.75
CA ASP A 316 -3.54 -4.61 -1.99
C ASP A 316 -3.57 -3.85 -3.34
N PHE A 317 -2.42 -3.64 -3.99
CA PHE A 317 -2.38 -3.03 -5.33
C PHE A 317 -2.64 -4.06 -6.42
N PRO A 318 -3.65 -3.83 -7.28
CA PRO A 318 -3.90 -4.67 -8.45
C PRO A 318 -2.65 -4.85 -9.31
N GLU A 319 -2.39 -6.06 -9.79
CA GLU A 319 -1.22 -6.38 -10.63
C GLU A 319 -1.08 -5.44 -11.84
N ALA A 320 -2.20 -4.98 -12.39
CA ALA A 320 -2.24 -4.03 -13.49
C ALA A 320 -1.61 -2.66 -13.16
N MET A 321 -1.69 -2.23 -11.89
CA MET A 321 -1.04 -1.01 -11.39
C MET A 321 0.39 -1.22 -10.92
N GLN A 322 0.77 -2.45 -10.56
CA GLN A 322 2.12 -2.75 -10.12
C GLN A 322 3.13 -2.43 -11.23
N SER A 323 4.27 -1.86 -10.85
CA SER A 323 5.34 -1.57 -11.80
C SER A 323 5.84 -2.89 -12.41
N PRO A 324 5.77 -3.09 -13.75
CA PRO A 324 6.32 -4.28 -14.38
C PRO A 324 7.84 -4.39 -14.19
N ALA A 325 8.51 -3.27 -13.88
CA ALA A 325 9.91 -3.26 -13.49
C ALA A 325 10.16 -4.19 -12.30
N TYR A 326 9.20 -4.33 -11.38
CA TYR A 326 9.30 -5.24 -10.25
C TYR A 326 9.59 -6.69 -10.69
N LYS A 327 8.82 -7.21 -11.66
CA LYS A 327 9.06 -8.55 -12.23
C LYS A 327 10.39 -8.60 -12.97
N ALA A 328 10.72 -7.56 -13.75
CA ALA A 328 12.00 -7.49 -14.47
C ALA A 328 13.20 -7.59 -13.52
N ILE A 329 13.10 -6.89 -12.40
CA ILE A 329 14.11 -6.82 -11.37
C ILE A 329 14.22 -8.11 -10.56
N GLN A 330 13.09 -8.78 -10.29
CA GLN A 330 13.12 -10.11 -9.69
C GLN A 330 13.85 -11.13 -10.57
N LEU A 331 13.83 -10.92 -11.90
CA LEU A 331 14.55 -11.73 -12.88
C LEU A 331 16.00 -11.28 -13.07
N LEU A 332 16.34 -10.03 -12.74
CA LEU A 332 17.71 -9.51 -12.80
C LEU A 332 18.56 -10.13 -11.68
N LYS A 333 19.23 -11.22 -12.03
CA LYS A 333 20.30 -11.84 -11.25
C LYS A 333 21.63 -11.40 -11.85
N LEU A 334 22.28 -10.43 -11.22
CA LEU A 334 23.69 -10.17 -11.48
C LEU A 334 24.49 -11.22 -10.72
N ASP A 335 25.19 -12.08 -11.44
CA ASP A 335 26.23 -12.94 -10.85
C ASP A 335 27.49 -12.12 -10.53
N ARG A 336 28.45 -12.76 -9.86
CA ARG A 336 29.72 -12.12 -9.49
C ARG A 336 30.51 -11.66 -10.71
N GLU A 337 30.45 -12.42 -11.81
CA GLU A 337 31.18 -12.14 -13.04
C GLU A 337 30.68 -10.85 -13.68
N ASN A 338 29.37 -10.65 -13.74
CA ASN A 338 28.75 -9.42 -14.22
C ASN A 338 29.11 -8.22 -13.34
N TYR A 339 29.21 -8.38 -12.03
CA TYR A 339 29.65 -7.30 -11.15
C TYR A 339 31.11 -6.93 -11.40
N VAL A 340 31.99 -7.93 -11.52
CA VAL A 340 33.41 -7.70 -11.85
C VAL A 340 33.57 -7.03 -13.21
N ASP A 341 32.74 -7.38 -14.20
CA ASP A 341 32.75 -6.71 -15.51
C ASP A 341 32.29 -5.25 -15.42
N ILE A 342 31.23 -4.96 -14.64
CA ILE A 342 30.79 -3.59 -14.35
C ILE A 342 31.91 -2.81 -13.65
N ASP A 343 32.53 -3.38 -12.61
CA ASP A 343 33.58 -2.77 -11.82
C ASP A 343 34.81 -2.42 -12.68
N LYS A 344 35.27 -3.36 -13.51
CA LYS A 344 36.33 -3.11 -14.50
C LYS A 344 36.00 -1.96 -15.47
N LYS A 345 34.74 -1.81 -15.85
CA LYS A 345 34.31 -0.68 -16.69
C LYS A 345 34.33 0.64 -15.92
N THR A 346 34.20 0.64 -14.59
CA THR A 346 34.33 1.85 -13.76
C THR A 346 35.75 2.40 -13.71
N ASP A 347 36.77 1.58 -14.00
CA ASP A 347 38.15 2.07 -14.12
C ASP A 347 38.33 3.11 -15.25
N THR A 348 37.44 3.08 -16.26
CA THR A 348 37.54 3.92 -17.47
C THR A 348 36.35 4.86 -17.66
N SER A 349 35.30 4.75 -16.85
CA SER A 349 34.05 5.49 -17.02
C SER A 349 33.35 5.74 -15.69
N THR A 350 32.38 6.64 -15.66
CA THR A 350 31.58 6.82 -14.44
C THR A 350 30.80 5.53 -14.12
N PRO A 351 30.51 5.21 -12.84
CA PRO A 351 29.74 4.02 -12.49
C PRO A 351 28.40 3.88 -13.24
N ARG A 352 27.78 5.01 -13.58
CA ARG A 352 26.56 5.03 -14.39
C ARG A 352 26.81 4.59 -15.83
N GLU A 353 27.84 5.13 -16.47
CA GLU A 353 28.22 4.75 -17.84
C GLU A 353 28.67 3.30 -17.90
N ALA A 354 29.42 2.82 -16.91
CA ALA A 354 29.82 1.42 -16.80
C ALA A 354 28.61 0.47 -16.77
N VAL A 355 27.60 0.77 -15.95
CA VAL A 355 26.35 -0.01 -15.89
C VAL A 355 25.55 0.10 -17.20
N CYS A 356 25.47 1.29 -17.81
CA CYS A 356 24.82 1.48 -19.10
C CYS A 356 25.51 0.68 -20.22
N GLN A 357 26.84 0.72 -20.28
CA GLN A 357 27.62 -0.03 -21.25
C GLN A 357 27.47 -1.53 -21.02
N TRP A 358 27.53 -2.00 -19.77
CA TRP A 358 27.27 -3.40 -19.43
C TRP A 358 25.86 -3.84 -19.88
N MET A 359 24.83 -3.01 -19.69
CA MET A 359 23.47 -3.31 -20.17
C MET A 359 23.38 -3.38 -21.70
N ILE A 360 24.11 -2.53 -22.42
CA ILE A 360 24.20 -2.58 -23.89
C ILE A 360 24.90 -3.87 -24.34
N ASP A 361 26.05 -4.17 -23.75
CA ASP A 361 26.86 -5.35 -24.07
C ASP A 361 26.10 -6.65 -23.76
N ASN A 362 25.22 -6.62 -22.75
CA ASN A 362 24.39 -7.75 -22.31
C ASN A 362 22.90 -7.62 -22.69
N TYR A 363 22.59 -6.87 -23.75
CA TYR A 363 21.21 -6.54 -24.14
C TYR A 363 20.31 -7.78 -24.27
N ASN A 364 20.82 -8.89 -24.82
CA ASN A 364 20.06 -10.14 -24.98
C ASN A 364 19.59 -10.75 -23.66
N VAL A 365 20.37 -10.56 -22.58
CA VAL A 365 20.05 -11.02 -21.23
C VAL A 365 19.02 -10.08 -20.62
N VAL A 366 19.24 -8.77 -20.74
CA VAL A 366 18.34 -7.72 -20.23
C VAL A 366 16.97 -7.79 -20.91
N GLN A 367 16.91 -8.03 -22.22
CA GLN A 367 15.66 -8.10 -22.97
C GLN A 367 14.76 -9.24 -22.48
N LYS A 368 15.33 -10.39 -22.11
CA LYS A 368 14.57 -11.52 -21.54
C LYS A 368 14.00 -11.23 -20.15
N MET A 369 14.54 -10.22 -19.46
CA MET A 369 14.04 -9.79 -18.15
C MET A 369 12.86 -8.84 -18.27
N ILE A 370 12.69 -8.15 -19.41
CA ILE A 370 11.54 -7.26 -19.63
C ILE A 370 10.28 -8.13 -19.74
N PRO A 371 9.27 -7.98 -18.87
CA PRO A 371 8.04 -8.77 -18.96
C PRO A 371 7.36 -8.53 -20.31
N SER A 372 6.80 -9.58 -20.91
CA SER A 372 6.06 -9.48 -22.18
C SER A 372 4.92 -8.46 -22.16
N THR A 373 4.40 -8.14 -20.96
CA THR A 373 3.36 -7.12 -20.76
C THR A 373 3.88 -5.67 -20.90
N TYR A 374 5.15 -5.43 -21.24
CA TYR A 374 5.75 -4.11 -21.38
C TYR A 374 6.02 -3.72 -22.84
N PRO A 375 5.84 -2.44 -23.25
CA PRO A 375 5.37 -1.30 -22.46
C PRO A 375 3.85 -1.35 -22.22
N ARG A 376 3.42 -1.17 -20.96
CA ARG A 376 1.99 -1.11 -20.64
C ARG A 376 1.40 0.19 -21.16
N THR A 377 0.35 0.10 -21.99
CA THR A 377 -0.41 1.26 -22.47
C THR A 377 -1.79 1.26 -21.83
N LYS A 378 -2.19 2.42 -21.29
CA LYS A 378 -3.54 2.60 -20.77
C LYS A 378 -4.48 2.77 -21.95
N LYS A 379 -5.39 1.82 -22.13
CA LYS A 379 -6.46 1.91 -23.12
C LYS A 379 -7.75 2.13 -22.35
N SER A 380 -8.25 3.36 -22.39
CA SER A 380 -9.53 3.62 -21.76
C SER A 380 -10.62 2.85 -22.48
N THR A 381 -11.45 2.15 -21.71
CA THR A 381 -12.53 1.33 -22.26
C THR A 381 -13.46 2.27 -23.02
N LYS A 382 -13.46 2.17 -24.36
CA LYS A 382 -14.35 2.99 -25.19
C LYS A 382 -15.78 2.54 -24.91
N ASN A 383 -16.56 3.43 -24.28
CA ASN A 383 -17.99 3.22 -24.10
C ASN A 383 -18.65 2.99 -25.46
N ASN A 384 -19.59 2.04 -25.53
CA ASN A 384 -20.39 1.86 -26.74
C ASN A 384 -21.23 3.14 -26.94
N PRO A 385 -20.95 3.95 -27.99
CA PRO A 385 -21.56 5.27 -28.15
C PRO A 385 -23.07 5.15 -28.32
N TRP A 386 -23.56 4.08 -28.96
CA TRP A 386 -24.99 3.87 -29.19
C TRP A 386 -25.76 3.64 -27.90
N LEU A 387 -25.20 2.83 -26.98
CA LEU A 387 -25.82 2.60 -25.67
C LEU A 387 -25.82 3.88 -24.83
N TYR A 388 -24.72 4.63 -24.84
CA TYR A 388 -24.59 5.91 -24.15
C TYR A 388 -25.63 6.93 -24.63
N TYR A 389 -25.65 7.22 -25.93
CA TYR A 389 -26.57 8.23 -26.48
C TYR A 389 -28.03 7.79 -26.37
N GLY A 390 -28.33 6.51 -26.59
CA GLY A 390 -29.69 6.01 -26.44
C GLY A 390 -30.19 6.12 -24.99
N ALA A 391 -29.38 5.76 -23.99
CA ALA A 391 -29.76 5.86 -22.59
C ALA A 391 -29.99 7.32 -22.17
N LEU A 392 -29.12 8.22 -22.64
CA LEU A 392 -29.24 9.66 -22.39
C LEU A 392 -30.51 10.25 -23.01
N VAL A 393 -30.81 9.94 -24.28
CA VAL A 393 -32.00 10.44 -24.98
C VAL A 393 -33.28 9.99 -24.29
N VAL A 394 -33.40 8.71 -23.91
CA VAL A 394 -34.60 8.19 -23.24
C VAL A 394 -34.77 8.83 -21.85
N GLY A 395 -33.67 9.05 -21.10
CA GLY A 395 -33.71 9.77 -19.82
C GLY A 395 -34.15 11.23 -19.97
N CYS A 396 -33.68 11.93 -21.01
CA CYS A 396 -34.12 13.28 -21.31
C CYS A 396 -35.62 13.34 -21.69
N ILE A 397 -36.11 12.38 -22.48
CA ILE A 397 -37.53 12.28 -22.84
C ILE A 397 -38.39 12.05 -21.60
N ALA A 398 -37.97 11.14 -20.69
CA ALA A 398 -38.67 10.91 -19.42
C ALA A 398 -38.72 12.16 -18.55
N THR A 399 -37.60 12.86 -18.41
CA THR A 399 -37.49 14.09 -17.60
C THR A 399 -38.38 15.20 -18.16
N PHE A 400 -38.32 15.42 -19.48
CA PHE A 400 -39.16 16.40 -20.17
C PHE A 400 -40.64 16.03 -20.07
N GLY A 401 -40.98 14.75 -20.23
CA GLY A 401 -42.33 14.23 -20.06
C GLY A 401 -42.89 14.52 -18.66
N ALA A 402 -42.12 14.25 -17.61
CA ALA A 402 -42.52 14.53 -16.23
C ALA A 402 -42.77 16.04 -16.02
N MET A 403 -41.89 16.90 -16.57
CA MET A 403 -42.05 18.36 -16.50
C MET A 403 -43.30 18.84 -17.24
N VAL A 404 -43.53 18.39 -18.47
CA VAL A 404 -44.72 18.75 -19.27
C VAL A 404 -46.00 18.31 -18.55
N MET A 405 -46.04 17.08 -18.04
CA MET A 405 -47.20 16.60 -17.28
C MET A 405 -47.41 17.40 -15.99
N GLY A 406 -46.34 17.83 -15.31
CA GLY A 406 -46.42 18.78 -14.19
C GLY A 406 -47.06 20.10 -14.57
N VAL A 407 -46.65 20.70 -15.69
CA VAL A 407 -47.24 21.95 -16.20
C VAL A 407 -48.72 21.74 -16.58
N LEU A 408 -49.06 20.63 -17.23
CA LEU A 408 -50.44 20.34 -17.60
C LEU A 408 -51.33 20.13 -16.36
N VAL A 409 -50.86 19.39 -15.35
CA VAL A 409 -51.57 19.25 -14.06
C VAL A 409 -51.73 20.60 -13.36
N PHE A 410 -50.72 21.46 -13.44
CA PHE A 410 -50.79 22.83 -12.91
C PHE A 410 -51.82 23.70 -13.63
N GLN A 411 -51.86 23.66 -14.96
CA GLN A 411 -52.86 24.40 -15.74
C GLN A 411 -54.28 23.86 -15.48
N GLN A 412 -54.42 22.56 -15.24
CA GLN A 412 -55.71 21.95 -14.94
C GLN A 412 -56.22 22.24 -13.52
N ARG A 413 -55.36 22.73 -12.60
CA ARG A 413 -55.75 23.00 -11.19
C ARG A 413 -56.89 24.02 -11.05
N GLU A 414 -57.06 24.91 -12.03
CA GLU A 414 -58.06 25.97 -11.98
C GLU A 414 -59.41 25.54 -12.58
N LYS A 415 -59.45 24.44 -13.33
CA LYS A 415 -60.68 23.94 -13.96
C LYS A 415 -61.66 23.42 -12.91
N LYS A 416 -62.98 23.46 -13.21
CA LYS A 416 -64.06 23.16 -12.24
C LYS A 416 -63.95 21.76 -11.62
N LEU A 417 -63.38 20.78 -12.31
CA LEU A 417 -63.16 19.43 -11.78
C LEU A 417 -62.10 19.40 -10.66
N ALA A 418 -61.01 20.14 -10.81
CA ALA A 418 -59.94 20.26 -9.83
C ALA A 418 -60.42 20.87 -8.50
N ARG A 419 -61.39 21.80 -8.55
CA ARG A 419 -62.01 22.37 -7.34
C ARG A 419 -62.80 21.35 -6.51
N LYS A 420 -63.29 20.26 -7.10
CA LYS A 420 -64.10 19.25 -6.38
C LYS A 420 -63.25 18.32 -5.52
N LYS A 421 -61.95 18.16 -5.81
CA LYS A 421 -61.05 17.24 -5.10
C LYS A 421 -59.65 17.85 -4.88
N PRO A 422 -59.53 18.95 -4.11
CA PRO A 422 -58.28 19.69 -3.96
C PRO A 422 -57.12 18.87 -3.38
N VAL A 423 -57.43 17.91 -2.50
CA VAL A 423 -56.44 17.02 -1.88
C VAL A 423 -55.75 16.13 -2.91
N GLU A 424 -56.44 15.76 -3.99
CA GLU A 424 -55.93 14.84 -5.00
C GLU A 424 -54.80 15.44 -5.85
N ILE A 425 -54.86 16.75 -6.10
CA ILE A 425 -53.91 17.47 -6.94
C ILE A 425 -52.54 17.57 -6.28
N GLU A 426 -52.51 17.80 -4.96
CA GLU A 426 -51.24 17.88 -4.23
C GLU A 426 -50.51 16.53 -4.23
N PHE A 427 -51.22 15.41 -4.09
CA PHE A 427 -50.61 14.09 -4.23
C PHE A 427 -50.10 13.83 -5.65
N LEU A 428 -50.81 14.29 -6.69
CA LEU A 428 -50.34 14.20 -8.07
C LEU A 428 -49.03 14.97 -8.28
N PHE A 429 -48.91 16.18 -7.71
CA PHE A 429 -47.66 16.94 -7.76
C PHE A 429 -46.51 16.26 -7.04
N LEU A 430 -46.76 15.65 -5.87
CA LEU A 430 -45.72 14.91 -5.14
C LEU A 430 -45.24 13.69 -5.94
N ILE A 431 -46.17 12.95 -6.55
CA ILE A 431 -45.82 11.81 -7.42
C ILE A 431 -45.03 12.28 -8.65
N LEU A 432 -45.45 13.38 -9.30
CA LEU A 432 -44.72 13.95 -10.44
C LEU A 432 -43.34 14.50 -10.05
N ALA A 433 -43.20 15.09 -8.87
CA ALA A 433 -41.89 15.51 -8.34
C ALA A 433 -40.98 14.30 -8.11
N GLY A 434 -41.52 13.21 -7.57
CA GLY A 434 -40.82 11.93 -7.44
C GLY A 434 -40.34 11.41 -8.80
N LEU A 435 -41.23 11.35 -9.80
CA LEU A 435 -40.93 10.93 -11.17
C LEU A 435 -39.90 11.82 -11.86
N PHE A 436 -39.94 13.13 -11.61
CA PHE A 436 -38.97 14.07 -12.12
C PHE A 436 -37.57 13.77 -11.55
N PHE A 437 -37.46 13.53 -10.25
CA PHE A 437 -36.19 13.18 -9.62
C PHE A 437 -35.67 11.81 -10.08
N THR A 438 -36.51 10.78 -10.22
CA THR A 438 -36.07 9.48 -10.77
C THR A 438 -35.64 9.58 -12.24
N SER A 439 -36.29 10.44 -13.02
CA SER A 439 -35.88 10.70 -14.42
C SER A 439 -34.56 11.49 -14.49
N ILE A 440 -34.29 12.41 -13.56
CA ILE A 440 -32.96 13.02 -13.45
C ILE A 440 -31.93 11.95 -13.10
N ALA A 441 -32.21 11.08 -12.13
CA ALA A 441 -31.29 9.99 -11.76
C ALA A 441 -30.94 9.08 -12.94
N SER A 442 -31.90 8.82 -13.85
CA SER A 442 -31.63 8.05 -15.06
C SER A 442 -30.67 8.78 -16.00
N VAL A 443 -30.88 10.08 -16.26
CA VAL A 443 -29.93 10.92 -17.02
C VAL A 443 -28.54 10.88 -16.39
N LEU A 444 -28.42 11.09 -15.07
CA LEU A 444 -27.13 11.05 -14.36
C LEU A 444 -26.44 9.69 -14.48
N SER A 445 -27.20 8.59 -14.57
CA SER A 445 -26.67 7.23 -14.74
C SER A 445 -26.05 6.99 -16.11
N SER A 446 -26.41 7.80 -17.11
CA SER A 446 -25.80 7.75 -18.44
C SER A 446 -24.55 8.62 -18.58
N LEU A 447 -24.34 9.60 -17.69
CA LEU A 447 -23.22 10.54 -17.80
C LEU A 447 -21.87 9.92 -17.38
N PRO A 448 -20.73 10.42 -17.92
CA PRO A 448 -19.40 10.00 -17.46
C PRO A 448 -19.22 10.22 -15.96
N VAL A 449 -18.69 9.21 -15.27
CA VAL A 449 -18.61 9.20 -13.81
C VAL A 449 -17.70 10.32 -13.27
N THR A 450 -18.25 11.10 -12.34
CA THR A 450 -17.54 12.09 -11.53
C THR A 450 -17.89 11.91 -10.06
N ASP A 451 -17.07 12.41 -9.13
CA ASP A 451 -17.33 12.28 -7.68
C ASP A 451 -18.68 12.90 -7.27
N ILE A 452 -19.09 13.99 -7.94
CA ILE A 452 -20.37 14.64 -7.68
C ILE A 452 -21.52 13.74 -8.17
N LEU A 453 -21.39 13.14 -9.35
CA LEU A 453 -22.41 12.24 -9.90
C LEU A 453 -22.56 10.97 -9.06
N CYS A 454 -21.47 10.46 -8.48
CA CYS A 454 -21.51 9.30 -7.58
C CYS A 454 -22.35 9.54 -6.32
N VAL A 455 -22.37 10.78 -5.82
CA VAL A 455 -23.23 11.16 -4.70
C VAL A 455 -24.64 11.49 -5.20
N ALA A 456 -24.77 12.26 -6.28
CA ALA A 456 -26.07 12.75 -6.76
C ALA A 456 -27.00 11.62 -7.23
N LYS A 457 -26.49 10.61 -7.96
CA LYS A 457 -27.29 9.50 -8.50
C LYS A 457 -28.14 8.80 -7.42
N PRO A 458 -27.57 8.24 -6.33
CA PRO A 458 -28.37 7.55 -5.31
C PRO A 458 -29.33 8.50 -4.58
N TRP A 459 -28.96 9.78 -4.41
CA TRP A 459 -29.85 10.78 -3.80
C TRP A 459 -31.12 10.99 -4.62
N PHE A 460 -30.98 11.28 -5.91
CA PHE A 460 -32.13 11.47 -6.79
C PHE A 460 -32.97 10.21 -6.93
N LEU A 461 -32.35 9.03 -6.95
CA LEU A 461 -33.05 7.76 -7.04
C LEU A 461 -33.92 7.48 -5.79
N VAL A 462 -33.34 7.54 -4.60
CA VAL A 462 -34.02 7.19 -3.34
C VAL A 462 -35.05 8.25 -2.94
N ILE A 463 -34.71 9.54 -3.08
CA ILE A 463 -35.67 10.63 -2.81
C ILE A 463 -36.80 10.59 -3.83
N GLY A 464 -36.49 10.41 -5.11
CA GLY A 464 -37.49 10.31 -6.17
C GLY A 464 -38.45 9.14 -5.94
N GLY A 465 -37.91 7.94 -5.68
CA GLY A 465 -38.71 6.75 -5.37
C GLY A 465 -39.56 6.92 -4.12
N THR A 466 -39.03 7.55 -3.06
CA THR A 466 -39.79 7.82 -1.83
C THR A 466 -40.94 8.81 -2.08
N LEU A 467 -40.67 9.92 -2.79
CA LEU A 467 -41.69 10.92 -3.15
C LEU A 467 -42.72 10.40 -4.15
N GLN A 468 -42.40 9.35 -4.89
CA GLN A 468 -43.35 8.68 -5.77
C GLN A 468 -44.23 7.68 -4.99
N LEU A 469 -43.62 6.81 -4.19
CA LEU A 469 -44.31 5.68 -3.55
C LEU A 469 -45.07 6.06 -2.29
N VAL A 470 -44.52 6.93 -1.43
CA VAL A 470 -45.16 7.24 -0.14
C VAL A 470 -46.49 7.98 -0.32
N PRO A 471 -46.58 9.04 -1.16
CA PRO A 471 -47.87 9.64 -1.54
C PRO A 471 -48.89 8.63 -2.05
N LEU A 472 -48.43 7.68 -2.87
CA LEU A 472 -49.26 6.64 -3.45
C LEU A 472 -49.80 5.68 -2.37
N ILE A 473 -48.94 5.21 -1.45
CA ILE A 473 -49.33 4.38 -0.30
C ILE A 473 -50.37 5.11 0.56
N VAL A 474 -50.11 6.38 0.90
CA VAL A 474 -50.99 7.19 1.74
C VAL A 474 -52.35 7.41 1.07
N LYS A 475 -52.37 7.66 -0.25
CA LYS A 475 -53.59 7.81 -1.04
C LYS A 475 -54.38 6.49 -1.08
N ILE A 476 -53.74 5.39 -1.46
CA ILE A 476 -54.35 4.06 -1.55
C ILE A 476 -54.90 3.63 -0.18
N GLY A 477 -54.10 3.77 0.89
CA GLY A 477 -54.51 3.45 2.25
C GLY A 477 -55.71 4.28 2.73
N THR A 478 -55.77 5.55 2.35
CA THR A 478 -56.93 6.42 2.64
C THR A 478 -58.18 5.91 1.91
N ILE A 479 -58.07 5.53 0.64
CA ILE A 479 -59.19 4.94 -0.12
C ILE A 479 -59.67 3.66 0.57
N VAL A 480 -58.77 2.72 0.91
CA VAL A 480 -59.13 1.49 1.64
C VAL A 480 -59.83 1.80 2.96
N LYS A 481 -59.34 2.79 3.73
CA LYS A 481 -59.96 3.20 4.99
C LYS A 481 -61.38 3.75 4.79
N VAL A 482 -61.59 4.56 3.75
CA VAL A 482 -62.91 5.09 3.37
C VAL A 482 -63.85 3.96 2.93
N LEU A 483 -63.37 3.02 2.10
CA LEU A 483 -64.15 1.85 1.67
C LEU A 483 -64.60 0.98 2.86
N ASN A 484 -63.68 0.72 3.80
CA ASN A 484 -63.98 -0.04 5.01
C ASN A 484 -64.97 0.67 5.93
N ALA A 485 -64.96 2.00 5.95
CA ALA A 485 -65.90 2.79 6.72
C ALA A 485 -67.28 2.85 6.07
N ALA A 486 -67.32 2.98 4.74
CA ALA A 486 -68.54 2.90 3.95
C ALA A 486 -69.23 1.55 4.13
N LYS A 487 -68.48 0.45 4.19
CA LYS A 487 -69.00 -0.88 4.53
C LYS A 487 -69.70 -0.93 5.89
N LYS A 488 -69.29 -0.07 6.83
CA LYS A 488 -69.89 0.07 8.16
C LYS A 488 -70.87 1.24 8.27
N CYS A 489 -71.22 1.88 7.16
CA CYS A 489 -72.03 3.10 7.09
C CYS A 489 -71.53 4.23 8.03
N ARG A 490 -70.21 4.28 8.30
CA ARG A 490 -69.62 5.25 9.23
C ARG A 490 -68.98 6.40 8.46
N ARG A 491 -69.36 7.64 8.79
CA ARG A 491 -68.69 8.84 8.29
C ARG A 491 -67.30 8.96 8.92
N ILE A 492 -66.27 9.07 8.10
CA ILE A 492 -64.89 9.34 8.55
C ILE A 492 -64.47 10.72 8.07
N HIS A 493 -63.87 11.49 8.97
CA HIS A 493 -63.16 12.70 8.63
C HIS A 493 -61.69 12.36 8.36
N VAL A 494 -61.21 12.64 7.15
CA VAL A 494 -59.82 12.41 6.75
C VAL A 494 -59.05 13.70 6.99
N ASN A 495 -58.12 13.70 7.94
CA ASN A 495 -57.32 14.88 8.24
C ASN A 495 -56.19 15.04 7.21
N ARG A 496 -56.27 16.11 6.40
CA ARG A 496 -55.29 16.42 5.35
C ARG A 496 -53.87 16.65 5.89
N THR A 497 -53.74 17.37 7.01
CA THR A 497 -52.42 17.71 7.57
C THR A 497 -51.66 16.46 8.00
N TRP A 498 -52.39 15.46 8.50
CA TRP A 498 -51.81 14.19 8.91
C TRP A 498 -51.26 13.38 7.71
N LEU A 499 -51.97 13.40 6.57
CA LEU A 499 -51.53 12.68 5.37
C LEU A 499 -50.23 13.28 4.80
N HIS A 500 -50.17 14.61 4.63
CA HIS A 500 -48.93 15.27 4.17
C HIS A 500 -47.82 15.18 5.21
N GLY A 501 -48.15 15.27 6.50
CA GLY A 501 -47.19 15.07 7.59
C GLY A 501 -46.52 13.70 7.52
N THR A 502 -47.28 12.65 7.15
CA THR A 502 -46.74 11.28 6.99
C THR A 502 -45.78 11.20 5.81
N VAL A 503 -46.16 11.77 4.65
CA VAL A 503 -45.29 11.82 3.46
C VAL A 503 -43.99 12.58 3.76
N LEU A 504 -44.11 13.75 4.38
CA LEU A 504 -42.96 14.59 4.74
C LEU A 504 -42.03 13.87 5.72
N MET A 505 -42.58 13.22 6.75
CA MET A 505 -41.79 12.49 7.74
C MET A 505 -40.99 11.36 7.10
N ILE A 506 -41.61 10.51 6.28
CA ILE A 506 -40.89 9.40 5.61
C ILE A 506 -39.86 9.93 4.62
N SER A 507 -40.19 10.99 3.88
CA SER A 507 -39.24 11.63 2.95
C SER A 507 -38.03 12.22 3.69
N LEU A 508 -38.26 12.84 4.85
CA LEU A 508 -37.20 13.37 5.72
C LEU A 508 -36.30 12.25 6.26
N LEU A 509 -36.88 11.10 6.63
CA LEU A 509 -36.10 9.93 7.05
C LEU A 509 -35.18 9.43 5.93
N SER A 510 -35.65 9.40 4.67
CA SER A 510 -34.79 9.06 3.52
C SER A 510 -33.64 10.06 3.33
N VAL A 511 -33.89 11.37 3.52
CA VAL A 511 -32.84 12.41 3.45
C VAL A 511 -31.82 12.24 4.57
N ILE A 512 -32.25 11.99 5.80
CA ILE A 512 -31.37 11.72 6.94
C ILE A 512 -30.51 10.49 6.65
N PHE A 513 -31.11 9.40 6.16
CA PHE A 513 -30.39 8.19 5.78
C PHE A 513 -29.30 8.47 4.73
N LEU A 514 -29.64 9.15 3.62
CA LEU A 514 -28.69 9.48 2.56
C LEU A 514 -27.57 10.42 3.04
N THR A 515 -27.89 11.35 3.94
CA THR A 515 -26.91 12.24 4.56
C THR A 515 -25.91 11.44 5.40
N LEU A 516 -26.40 10.51 6.23
CA LEU A 516 -25.55 9.63 7.04
C LEU A 516 -24.66 8.76 6.16
N VAL A 517 -25.21 8.13 5.11
CA VAL A 517 -24.42 7.33 4.17
C VAL A 517 -23.34 8.18 3.48
N SER A 518 -23.68 9.40 3.06
CA SER A 518 -22.72 10.30 2.38
C SER A 518 -21.60 10.79 3.30
N ILE A 519 -21.82 10.82 4.62
CA ILE A 519 -20.81 11.20 5.62
C ILE A 519 -19.95 9.98 6.01
N ILE A 520 -20.58 8.82 6.23
CA ILE A 520 -19.91 7.61 6.74
C ILE A 520 -19.13 6.90 5.63
N ASP A 521 -19.73 6.72 4.47
CA ASP A 521 -19.17 5.96 3.34
C ASP A 521 -19.54 6.63 2.02
N LYS A 522 -18.93 7.80 1.80
CA LYS A 522 -19.14 8.61 0.59
C LYS A 522 -18.83 7.78 -0.67
N PRO A 523 -19.78 7.63 -1.61
CA PRO A 523 -19.49 6.99 -2.89
C PRO A 523 -18.54 7.88 -3.70
N LEU A 524 -17.41 7.31 -4.12
CA LEU A 524 -16.37 8.01 -4.87
C LEU A 524 -16.16 7.37 -6.23
N LYS A 525 -15.56 8.13 -7.14
CA LYS A 525 -15.08 7.59 -8.42
C LYS A 525 -13.92 6.64 -8.15
N THR A 526 -14.14 5.36 -8.41
CA THR A 526 -13.10 4.33 -8.33
C THR A 526 -12.73 3.87 -9.73
N THR A 527 -11.45 3.56 -9.93
CA THR A 527 -10.96 3.02 -11.20
C THR A 527 -10.38 1.63 -10.96
N HIS A 528 -11.00 0.61 -11.56
CA HIS A 528 -10.43 -0.72 -11.62
C HIS A 528 -9.58 -0.86 -12.87
N TYR A 529 -8.41 -1.46 -12.72
CA TYR A 529 -7.49 -1.72 -13.80
C TYR A 529 -7.46 -3.23 -14.02
N ASN A 530 -7.87 -3.67 -15.21
CA ASN A 530 -7.74 -5.06 -15.60
C ASN A 530 -6.59 -5.17 -16.61
N LEU A 531 -5.71 -6.14 -16.36
CA LEU A 531 -4.71 -6.55 -17.32
C LEU A 531 -5.36 -7.60 -18.23
N VAL A 532 -5.37 -7.36 -19.54
CA VAL A 532 -5.80 -8.38 -20.50
C VAL A 532 -4.66 -9.39 -20.62
N GLU A 533 -4.92 -10.67 -20.39
CA GLU A 533 -3.88 -11.70 -20.37
C GLU A 533 -3.08 -11.71 -21.69
N GLY A 534 -1.75 -11.64 -21.56
CA GLY A 534 -0.83 -11.63 -22.71
C GLY A 534 -0.67 -10.28 -23.42
N ASP A 535 -1.51 -9.30 -23.11
CA ASP A 535 -1.47 -7.99 -23.75
C ASP A 535 -0.68 -6.96 -22.94
N THR A 536 -0.11 -6.00 -23.66
CA THR A 536 0.46 -4.76 -23.12
C THR A 536 -0.62 -3.73 -22.76
N MET A 537 -1.90 -4.07 -22.95
CA MET A 537 -3.01 -3.14 -22.73
C MET A 537 -3.59 -3.31 -21.32
N VAL A 538 -3.60 -2.19 -20.59
CA VAL A 538 -4.33 -2.09 -19.32
C VAL A 538 -5.64 -1.37 -19.61
N THR A 539 -6.76 -2.03 -19.35
CA THR A 539 -8.09 -1.42 -19.46
C THR A 539 -8.45 -0.78 -18.14
N ASP A 540 -8.80 0.51 -18.18
CA ASP A 540 -9.41 1.19 -17.04
C ASP A 540 -10.94 1.08 -17.11
N LEU A 541 -11.54 0.77 -15.96
CA LEU A 541 -12.97 0.75 -15.74
C LEU A 541 -13.27 1.74 -14.63
N VAL A 542 -13.96 2.82 -14.99
CA VAL A 542 -14.29 3.91 -14.08
C VAL A 542 -15.75 3.77 -13.65
N PHE A 543 -16.00 3.73 -12.35
CA PHE A 543 -17.33 3.54 -11.79
C PHE A 543 -17.48 4.18 -10.42
N CYS A 544 -18.71 4.32 -9.92
CA CYS A 544 -18.96 4.80 -8.57
C CYS A 544 -18.94 3.62 -7.60
N SER A 545 -18.19 3.74 -6.52
CA SER A 545 -18.09 2.71 -5.49
C SER A 545 -17.95 3.34 -4.10
N SER A 546 -18.68 2.77 -3.15
CA SER A 546 -18.48 2.97 -1.71
C SER A 546 -17.57 1.86 -1.16
N LYS A 547 -17.02 2.03 0.04
CA LYS A 547 -16.23 0.97 0.69
C LYS A 547 -17.08 -0.26 0.98
N SER A 548 -18.37 -0.08 1.22
CA SER A 548 -19.34 -1.15 1.46
C SER A 548 -20.51 -1.11 0.48
N LEU A 549 -20.77 -2.23 -0.20
CA LEU A 549 -21.94 -2.42 -1.06
C LEU A 549 -23.27 -2.49 -0.27
N VAL A 550 -23.19 -2.65 1.06
CA VAL A 550 -24.37 -2.78 1.93
C VAL A 550 -25.30 -1.58 1.80
N TRP A 551 -24.75 -0.36 1.65
CA TRP A 551 -25.55 0.86 1.54
C TRP A 551 -26.43 0.90 0.30
N GLU A 552 -25.93 0.39 -0.83
CA GLU A 552 -26.68 0.29 -2.07
C GLU A 552 -27.81 -0.73 -1.96
N TYR A 553 -27.54 -1.90 -1.37
CA TYR A 553 -28.57 -2.91 -1.11
C TYR A 553 -29.64 -2.43 -0.14
N VAL A 554 -29.26 -1.72 0.93
CA VAL A 554 -30.21 -1.15 1.89
C VAL A 554 -31.08 -0.10 1.22
N ALA A 555 -30.49 0.82 0.45
CA ALA A 555 -31.24 1.84 -0.29
C ALA A 555 -32.24 1.22 -1.27
N CYS A 556 -31.80 0.23 -2.06
CA CYS A 556 -32.66 -0.53 -2.97
C CYS A 556 -33.75 -1.28 -2.20
N GLY A 557 -33.41 -1.93 -1.09
CA GLY A 557 -34.32 -2.68 -0.23
C GLY A 557 -35.41 -1.79 0.37
N CYS A 558 -35.08 -0.57 0.79
CA CYS A 558 -36.06 0.40 1.30
C CYS A 558 -37.10 0.77 0.22
N VAL A 559 -36.66 1.06 -1.01
CA VAL A 559 -37.58 1.38 -2.12
C VAL A 559 -38.41 0.15 -2.51
N ALA A 560 -37.79 -1.03 -2.58
CA ALA A 560 -38.49 -2.28 -2.88
C ALA A 560 -39.56 -2.60 -1.82
N LEU A 561 -39.26 -2.39 -0.53
CA LEU A 561 -40.20 -2.61 0.56
C LEU A 561 -41.42 -1.68 0.45
N LEU A 562 -41.19 -0.38 0.18
CA LEU A 562 -42.28 0.57 -0.06
C LEU A 562 -43.15 0.13 -1.24
N LEU A 563 -42.53 -0.38 -2.30
CA LEU A 563 -43.25 -0.87 -3.47
C LEU A 563 -44.08 -2.13 -3.17
N VAL A 564 -43.54 -3.07 -2.39
CA VAL A 564 -44.30 -4.24 -1.91
C VAL A 564 -45.49 -3.81 -1.04
N CYS A 565 -45.31 -2.84 -0.14
CA CYS A 565 -46.44 -2.30 0.62
C CYS A 565 -47.51 -1.68 -0.32
N THR A 566 -47.06 -0.97 -1.35
CA THR A 566 -47.95 -0.34 -2.35
C THR A 566 -48.72 -1.39 -3.16
N THR A 567 -48.06 -2.46 -3.63
CA THR A 567 -48.70 -3.52 -4.42
C THR A 567 -49.72 -4.29 -3.58
N VAL A 568 -49.43 -4.57 -2.31
CA VAL A 568 -50.38 -5.21 -1.38
C VAL A 568 -51.61 -4.33 -1.20
N LEU A 569 -51.44 -3.02 -0.96
CA LEU A 569 -52.57 -2.11 -0.80
C LEU A 569 -53.37 -1.92 -2.10
N ALA A 570 -52.70 -1.88 -3.26
CA ALA A 570 -53.36 -1.83 -4.56
C ALA A 570 -54.23 -3.08 -4.80
N SER A 571 -53.73 -4.27 -4.43
CA SER A 571 -54.48 -5.52 -4.47
C SER A 571 -55.71 -5.48 -3.56
N GLN A 572 -55.56 -4.95 -2.33
CA GLN A 572 -56.68 -4.78 -1.40
C GLN A 572 -57.76 -3.84 -1.96
N ILE A 573 -57.39 -2.74 -2.63
CA ILE A 573 -58.36 -1.87 -3.32
C ILE A 573 -59.11 -2.64 -4.40
N HIS A 574 -58.41 -3.42 -5.23
CA HIS A 574 -59.03 -4.17 -6.30
C HIS A 574 -60.05 -5.19 -5.77
N ILE A 575 -59.70 -5.92 -4.70
CA ILE A 575 -60.61 -6.86 -4.02
C ILE A 575 -61.81 -6.13 -3.42
N ALA A 576 -61.58 -4.99 -2.74
CA ALA A 576 -62.65 -4.21 -2.14
C ALA A 576 -63.63 -3.67 -3.20
N LYS A 577 -63.13 -3.22 -4.35
CA LYS A 577 -63.96 -2.77 -5.49
C LYS A 577 -64.85 -3.88 -6.03
N LYS A 578 -64.30 -5.09 -6.23
CA LYS A 578 -65.07 -6.25 -6.73
C LYS A 578 -66.27 -6.59 -5.85
N ASN A 579 -66.14 -6.38 -4.54
CA ASN A 579 -67.19 -6.68 -3.57
C ASN A 579 -68.24 -5.58 -3.41
N PHE A 580 -68.05 -4.39 -4.02
CA PHE A 580 -68.91 -3.22 -3.80
C PHE A 580 -69.38 -2.61 -5.12
N VAL A 581 -70.40 -3.23 -5.72
CA VAL A 581 -70.99 -2.84 -7.02
C VAL A 581 -71.52 -1.39 -7.04
N ALA A 582 -71.87 -0.83 -5.88
CA ALA A 582 -72.44 0.52 -5.78
C ALA A 582 -71.41 1.68 -5.91
N MET A 583 -70.12 1.40 -6.11
CA MET A 583 -69.05 2.42 -6.21
C MET A 583 -68.46 2.58 -7.62
N HIS A 584 -69.32 2.67 -8.62
CA HIS A 584 -68.89 2.98 -10.00
C HIS A 584 -68.19 4.34 -10.14
N ASP A 585 -68.37 5.26 -9.18
CA ASP A 585 -67.75 6.61 -9.23
C ASP A 585 -66.23 6.64 -8.92
N ILE A 586 -65.61 5.51 -8.55
CA ILE A 586 -64.16 5.43 -8.26
C ILE A 586 -63.42 4.68 -9.38
N ASP A 587 -63.45 5.25 -10.58
CA ASP A 587 -62.74 4.72 -11.75
C ASP A 587 -61.20 4.80 -11.63
N GLU A 588 -60.68 5.59 -10.70
CA GLU A 588 -59.23 5.79 -10.52
C GLU A 588 -58.48 4.55 -10.00
N SER A 589 -59.19 3.60 -9.38
CA SER A 589 -58.60 2.41 -8.75
C SER A 589 -57.85 1.48 -9.73
N ILE A 590 -58.36 1.34 -10.96
CA ILE A 590 -57.77 0.45 -11.98
C ILE A 590 -56.44 1.00 -12.51
N PRO A 591 -56.35 2.23 -13.04
CA PRO A 591 -55.07 2.76 -13.54
C PRO A 591 -54.01 2.85 -12.44
N LEU A 592 -54.42 3.08 -11.18
CA LEU A 592 -53.52 3.09 -10.04
C LEU A 592 -52.88 1.72 -9.76
N ALA A 593 -53.68 0.65 -9.85
CA ALA A 593 -53.18 -0.72 -9.69
C ALA A 593 -52.26 -1.11 -10.84
N VAL A 594 -52.66 -0.83 -12.10
CA VAL A 594 -51.85 -1.12 -13.29
C VAL A 594 -50.50 -0.37 -13.24
N MET A 595 -50.50 0.90 -12.85
CA MET A 595 -49.29 1.69 -12.63
C MET A 595 -48.38 1.05 -11.58
N THR A 596 -48.94 0.60 -10.44
CA THR A 596 -48.19 -0.04 -9.35
C THR A 596 -47.58 -1.37 -9.80
N TYR A 597 -48.30 -2.18 -10.59
CA TYR A 597 -47.78 -3.44 -11.13
C TYR A 597 -46.69 -3.22 -12.18
N SER A 598 -46.85 -2.22 -13.06
CA SER A 598 -45.81 -1.82 -14.00
C SER A 598 -44.52 -1.45 -13.26
N HIS A 599 -44.63 -0.63 -12.22
CA HIS A 599 -43.49 -0.20 -11.42
C HIS A 599 -42.82 -1.37 -10.69
N PHE A 600 -43.61 -2.33 -10.19
CA PHE A 600 -43.08 -3.56 -9.59
C PHE A 600 -42.23 -4.37 -10.57
N ILE A 601 -42.67 -4.51 -11.82
CA ILE A 601 -41.91 -5.23 -12.86
C ILE A 601 -40.57 -4.52 -13.13
N PHE A 602 -40.56 -3.20 -13.29
CA PHE A 602 -39.31 -2.45 -13.49
C PHE A 602 -38.37 -2.52 -12.29
N MET A 603 -38.89 -2.54 -11.07
CA MET A 603 -38.08 -2.73 -9.87
C MET A 603 -37.46 -4.14 -9.81
N VAL A 604 -38.19 -5.18 -10.22
CA VAL A 604 -37.63 -6.54 -10.34
C VAL A 604 -36.52 -6.58 -11.39
N LEU A 605 -36.71 -5.94 -12.55
CA LEU A 605 -35.67 -5.81 -13.57
C LEU A 605 -34.45 -5.05 -13.03
N TYR A 606 -34.66 -3.98 -12.26
CA TYR A 606 -33.57 -3.24 -11.61
C TYR A 606 -32.79 -4.12 -10.63
N ILE A 607 -33.47 -4.83 -9.74
CA ILE A 607 -32.84 -5.74 -8.76
C ILE A 607 -32.05 -6.85 -9.50
N ALA A 608 -32.57 -7.36 -10.62
CA ALA A 608 -31.86 -8.36 -11.42
C ALA A 608 -30.54 -7.85 -12.02
N THR A 609 -30.34 -6.53 -12.13
CA THR A 609 -29.05 -5.95 -12.56
C THR A 609 -28.00 -5.84 -11.46
N LEU A 610 -28.38 -5.93 -10.17
CA LEU A 610 -27.46 -5.73 -9.05
C LEU A 610 -26.35 -6.79 -8.94
N PRO A 611 -26.63 -8.11 -9.09
CA PRO A 611 -25.56 -9.13 -9.01
C PRO A 611 -24.48 -8.96 -10.07
N GLU A 612 -24.84 -8.43 -11.24
CA GLU A 612 -23.93 -8.26 -12.37
C GLU A 612 -22.87 -7.16 -12.10
N TYR A 613 -23.04 -6.34 -11.05
CA TYR A 613 -22.02 -5.37 -10.62
C TYR A 613 -20.68 -6.05 -10.27
N GLU A 614 -20.71 -7.31 -9.86
CA GLU A 614 -19.50 -8.09 -9.58
C GLU A 614 -18.79 -8.57 -10.86
N ASN A 615 -19.52 -8.75 -11.97
CA ASN A 615 -19.03 -9.33 -13.23
C ASN A 615 -18.30 -8.33 -14.16
N LYS A 616 -17.72 -7.27 -13.62
CA LYS A 616 -16.84 -6.30 -14.33
C LYS A 616 -17.47 -5.51 -15.49
N ASN A 617 -18.78 -5.57 -15.70
CA ASN A 617 -19.50 -4.87 -16.79
C ASN A 617 -20.25 -3.60 -16.36
N TYR A 618 -19.72 -2.85 -15.38
CA TYR A 618 -20.38 -1.71 -14.75
C TYR A 618 -20.97 -0.68 -15.73
N VAL A 619 -20.21 -0.33 -16.78
CA VAL A 619 -20.61 0.69 -17.75
C VAL A 619 -21.92 0.31 -18.46
N VAL A 620 -22.03 -0.95 -18.89
CA VAL A 620 -23.23 -1.46 -19.58
C VAL A 620 -24.41 -1.50 -18.62
N ILE A 621 -24.18 -1.92 -17.37
CA ILE A 621 -25.20 -1.98 -16.33
C ILE A 621 -25.74 -0.58 -16.02
N SER A 622 -24.88 0.43 -15.90
CA SER A 622 -25.32 1.81 -15.64
C SER A 622 -26.22 2.35 -16.75
N TYR A 623 -25.94 2.02 -18.02
CA TYR A 623 -26.81 2.36 -19.14
C TYR A 623 -28.14 1.59 -19.10
N LEU A 624 -28.11 0.30 -18.76
CA LEU A 624 -29.32 -0.51 -18.62
C LEU A 624 -30.22 0.00 -17.50
N GLN A 625 -29.65 0.38 -16.35
CA GLN A 625 -30.38 1.01 -15.26
C GLN A 625 -31.01 2.35 -15.68
N SER A 626 -30.29 3.17 -16.45
CA SER A 626 -30.85 4.40 -17.03
C SER A 626 -32.09 4.10 -17.88
N TYR A 627 -32.04 3.07 -18.74
CA TYR A 627 -33.21 2.67 -19.52
C TYR A 627 -34.36 2.19 -18.63
N ILE A 628 -34.09 1.33 -17.65
CA ILE A 628 -35.11 0.78 -16.74
C ILE A 628 -35.88 1.92 -16.04
N HIS A 629 -35.16 2.86 -15.42
CA HIS A 629 -35.80 3.98 -14.71
C HIS A 629 -36.54 4.95 -15.64
N SER A 630 -36.01 5.19 -16.84
CA SER A 630 -36.65 6.08 -17.81
C SER A 630 -37.93 5.47 -18.39
N CYS A 631 -37.90 4.18 -18.73
CA CYS A 631 -39.06 3.45 -19.23
C CYS A 631 -40.14 3.31 -18.16
N ASP A 632 -39.76 3.09 -16.90
CA ASP A 632 -40.67 3.08 -15.77
C ASP A 632 -41.38 4.43 -15.60
N ALA A 633 -40.63 5.53 -15.59
CA ALA A 633 -41.21 6.87 -15.52
C ALA A 633 -42.18 7.14 -16.68
N LEU A 634 -41.80 6.81 -17.92
CA LEU A 634 -42.66 6.97 -19.09
C LEU A 634 -43.92 6.11 -19.02
N ALA A 635 -43.81 4.86 -18.57
CA ALA A 635 -44.96 3.97 -18.40
C ALA A 635 -45.94 4.56 -17.37
N ILE A 636 -45.45 5.13 -16.28
CA ILE A 636 -46.30 5.76 -15.27
C ILE A 636 -47.00 7.01 -15.81
N LEU A 637 -46.29 7.86 -16.56
CA LEU A 637 -46.89 9.02 -17.23
C LEU A 637 -47.99 8.59 -18.21
N ALA A 638 -47.75 7.53 -18.99
CA ALA A 638 -48.68 7.01 -19.98
C ALA A 638 -49.90 6.29 -19.37
N ILE A 639 -49.71 5.49 -18.33
CA ILE A 639 -50.77 4.68 -17.71
C ILE A 639 -51.65 5.51 -16.78
N TYR A 640 -51.06 6.41 -15.99
CA TYR A 640 -51.78 7.09 -14.91
C TYR A 640 -52.13 8.54 -15.24
N PHE A 641 -51.17 9.32 -15.75
CA PHE A 641 -51.38 10.76 -15.94
C PHE A 641 -52.04 11.10 -17.27
N ALA A 642 -51.63 10.47 -18.38
CA ALA A 642 -52.18 10.78 -19.70
C ALA A 642 -53.72 10.56 -19.79
N PRO A 643 -54.30 9.43 -19.33
CA PRO A 643 -55.74 9.22 -19.40
C PRO A 643 -56.50 10.29 -18.61
N LYS A 644 -55.95 10.71 -17.46
CA LYS A 644 -56.56 11.72 -16.59
C LYS A 644 -56.63 13.09 -17.24
N ILE A 645 -55.57 13.50 -17.93
CA ILE A 645 -55.50 14.81 -18.58
C ILE A 645 -56.35 14.85 -19.86
N PHE A 646 -56.29 13.78 -20.68
CA PHE A 646 -56.89 13.79 -22.02
C PHE A 646 -58.34 13.27 -22.06
N LEU A 647 -58.69 12.20 -21.32
CA LEU A 647 -60.04 11.62 -21.39
C LEU A 647 -61.09 12.48 -20.67
N GLU A 648 -60.74 13.15 -19.58
CA GLU A 648 -61.66 14.09 -18.89
C GLU A 648 -62.01 15.31 -19.75
N SER A 649 -61.10 15.76 -20.61
CA SER A 649 -61.38 16.86 -21.53
C SER A 649 -62.50 16.51 -22.52
N HIS A 650 -62.60 15.22 -22.88
CA HIS A 650 -63.66 14.74 -23.77
C HIS A 650 -64.99 14.54 -23.05
N SER A 651 -65.02 14.11 -21.78
CA SER A 651 -66.29 13.92 -21.05
C SER A 651 -66.98 15.26 -20.73
N GLU A 652 -66.23 16.32 -20.43
CA GLU A 652 -66.80 17.67 -20.25
C GLU A 652 -67.42 18.23 -21.54
N SER A 653 -66.82 17.92 -22.71
CA SER A 653 -67.39 18.33 -23.99
C SER A 653 -68.72 17.62 -24.28
N ARG A 654 -68.88 16.37 -23.83
CA ARG A 654 -70.08 15.55 -24.07
C ARG A 654 -71.28 15.91 -23.19
N ASN A 655 -71.06 16.40 -21.97
CA ASN A 655 -72.14 16.82 -21.06
C ASN A 655 -72.62 18.27 -21.29
N LYS A 656 -71.99 19.02 -22.20
CA LYS A 656 -72.44 20.37 -22.61
C LYS A 656 -73.40 20.37 -23.81
N TYR A 657 -73.49 19.25 -24.51
CA TYR A 657 -74.50 18.95 -25.54
C TYR A 657 -75.54 18.02 -24.92
#